data_AF-A0A8T5R082-F1
#
_entry.id   AF-A0A8T5R082-F1
#
_cell.length_a   1.000
_cell.length_b   1.000
_cell.length_c   1.000
_cell.angle_alpha   90.00
_cell.angle_beta   90.00
_cell.angle_gamma   90.00
#
_symmetry.space_group_name_H-M   'P 1'
#
loop_
_entity.id
_entity.type
_entity.pdbx_description
1 polymer ?
#
loop_
_entity_poly.entity_id
_entity_poly.type
_entity_poly.pdbx_seq_one_letter_code
_entity_poly.pdbx_strand_id
1 'polypeptide(L)'
;ARADLVLSKFDVAHAHLYKKEFKERIKEFLKSEDILIDSTKKVDSLFIKLAEDYVYGDKLNISSNFNKSPEEVKQKSWVKNKSEILAQEAVKIDKKLISFRNRIEQFKKKKDFETLECILDATEDVYEHHKMPVRSFLNVFSILDDETLKDYSELVSKLYHKESNALGISNLADKIISNYDYSVLSKAKLVFNNYGFLENENNDENKMSDFAEELDNNPNYKNIFQKLSNKLKIFTSSSKTGDIDKKTVFETINKIKKIYGNSTTREWIKACNELIDINFDSGEKFCLDSFDVLEVYKDRFDWDVDKLAKDFNNMGYSLLRLSYFVTNNNKISKKRLKNLLDEIIENKDSSSLNSLINLSLNKLNLRSIEKAIPDNSTNKEFLDALYKANELTEINFDKGTEYRTLLCYELDNLKENLSLEDYFKVISGIEFQLKDFIEFKKEIEKDNDLKIGFSDNLAQKTIIFYKKFLDKELYHFKRDYRKLGSSLQRIPKLKNDYFYFFEENEFKKMINYVIKSKNRELIKDLVNINKDDVKVNRLYQKIFSRLTSERNVENDVKLFQKTNQLISFLEEATKNENVFDYTNKLVESKEFTYDDYFEKINDIKKEFYKKVVGDRVIPKEFEDVMNHIVIGHSKLGHEIKIRNALEMMVSNYLDSGEEKTFELLRNLENNKEIRSFYENKGIDVDVFEKGIKRSYDVKTNDDFFTKIEERRQKEINQAYQCLSQLISEEEIEEIKNKPSRKQFREIQKVINNYEFDISNAFLKSEIEGHLNTARSLSGDFKSKDSKIDFYVSTDVIESLQMGQFFNSCLSLSKNHNGCNGWASIVQTYNSNMNVIYARDEQGNYIGRNRTVLTNQGILTTQFYENGTLNLEDSWISYLTDFANAVGSDVILPKTFIFKNMASKLDKLVEEGKAYSEDQFKMSVKCPEIGPFFTDGLIIDNIYENDFRDHQDISCDVYVIKHSY
;
A
#
# COMPACT_ATOMS: atom_id res chain seq x y z
N ALA A 1 -7.42 -9.13 -21.79
CA ALA A 1 -6.73 -10.01 -20.81
C ALA A 1 -5.42 -10.56 -21.34
N ARG A 2 -5.40 -11.56 -22.25
CA ARG A 2 -4.14 -12.12 -22.80
C ARG A 2 -3.29 -11.08 -23.54
N ALA A 3 -3.92 -10.29 -24.40
CA ALA A 3 -3.27 -9.15 -25.05
C ALA A 3 -2.62 -8.21 -24.03
N ASP A 4 -3.29 -7.93 -22.91
CA ASP A 4 -2.79 -7.01 -21.89
C ASP A 4 -1.66 -7.63 -21.05
N LEU A 5 -1.71 -8.97 -20.83
CA LEU A 5 -0.65 -9.74 -20.18
C LEU A 5 0.61 -9.82 -21.07
N VAL A 6 0.46 -10.19 -22.33
CA VAL A 6 1.56 -10.26 -23.30
C VAL A 6 2.16 -8.87 -23.54
N LEU A 7 1.32 -7.83 -23.67
CA LEU A 7 1.78 -6.45 -23.72
C LEU A 7 2.57 -6.08 -22.46
N SER A 8 2.12 -6.50 -21.26
CA SER A 8 2.88 -6.23 -20.03
C SER A 8 4.23 -6.96 -19.98
N LYS A 9 4.31 -8.20 -20.47
CA LYS A 9 5.57 -8.95 -20.57
C LYS A 9 6.50 -8.28 -21.59
N PHE A 10 5.98 -7.92 -22.77
CA PHE A 10 6.74 -7.27 -23.82
C PHE A 10 7.20 -5.87 -23.42
N ASP A 11 6.37 -5.12 -22.68
CA ASP A 11 6.72 -3.85 -22.04
C ASP A 11 7.93 -4.04 -21.10
N VAL A 12 7.95 -5.13 -20.31
CA VAL A 12 9.07 -5.48 -19.42
C VAL A 12 10.34 -5.85 -20.19
N ALA A 13 10.27 -6.63 -21.27
CA ALA A 13 11.46 -6.92 -22.09
C ALA A 13 11.96 -5.69 -22.84
N HIS A 14 11.06 -4.88 -23.40
CA HIS A 14 11.40 -3.62 -24.04
C HIS A 14 12.07 -2.65 -23.06
N ALA A 15 11.55 -2.56 -21.82
CA ALA A 15 12.17 -1.81 -20.73
C ALA A 15 13.54 -2.37 -20.31
N HIS A 16 13.72 -3.69 -20.31
CA HIS A 16 15.01 -4.32 -20.00
C HIS A 16 16.07 -4.09 -21.08
N LEU A 17 15.66 -4.08 -22.36
CA LEU A 17 16.51 -3.71 -23.50
C LEU A 17 16.88 -2.24 -23.46
N TYR A 18 15.90 -1.37 -23.19
CA TYR A 18 16.10 0.05 -22.96
C TYR A 18 17.13 0.28 -21.85
N LYS A 19 16.99 -0.40 -20.70
CA LYS A 19 17.96 -0.32 -19.59
C LYS A 19 19.36 -0.80 -19.98
N LYS A 20 19.50 -1.74 -20.92
CA LYS A 20 20.80 -2.25 -21.41
C LYS A 20 21.43 -1.30 -22.43
N GLU A 21 20.72 -0.92 -23.50
CA GLU A 21 21.21 0.02 -24.54
C GLU A 21 21.51 1.40 -23.95
N PHE A 22 20.67 1.89 -23.04
CA PHE A 22 20.89 3.15 -22.35
C PHE A 22 22.16 3.11 -21.49
N LYS A 23 22.45 1.97 -20.82
CA LYS A 23 23.73 1.77 -20.11
C LYS A 23 24.93 1.69 -21.04
N GLU A 24 24.79 1.10 -22.23
CA GLU A 24 25.90 0.98 -23.19
C GLU A 24 26.21 2.29 -23.92
N ARG A 25 25.18 3.02 -24.38
CA ARG A 25 25.36 4.36 -24.98
C ARG A 25 25.89 5.37 -23.97
N ILE A 26 25.52 5.26 -22.70
CA ILE A 26 26.13 6.05 -21.62
C ILE A 26 27.59 5.66 -21.42
N LYS A 27 27.95 4.38 -21.47
CA LYS A 27 29.36 3.94 -21.39
C LYS A 27 30.19 4.44 -22.58
N GLU A 28 29.65 4.41 -23.80
CA GLU A 28 30.30 4.98 -24.98
C GLU A 28 30.42 6.50 -24.88
N PHE A 29 29.39 7.18 -24.40
CA PHE A 29 29.39 8.63 -24.17
C PHE A 29 30.40 9.05 -23.08
N LEU A 30 30.47 8.31 -21.98
CA LEU A 30 31.44 8.56 -20.90
C LEU A 30 32.88 8.25 -21.34
N LYS A 31 33.06 7.29 -22.26
CA LYS A 31 34.34 7.02 -22.92
C LYS A 31 34.73 8.11 -23.93
N SER A 32 33.78 8.71 -24.64
CA SER A 32 34.07 9.80 -25.58
C SER A 32 34.38 11.14 -24.90
N GLU A 33 34.04 11.28 -23.62
CA GLU A 33 34.25 12.51 -22.82
C GLU A 33 35.40 12.37 -21.79
N ASP A 34 36.21 11.31 -21.84
CA ASP A 34 37.36 11.04 -20.95
C ASP A 34 37.04 11.12 -19.44
N ILE A 35 35.83 10.72 -19.04
CA ILE A 35 35.41 10.75 -17.63
C ILE A 35 35.88 9.47 -16.91
N LEU A 36 36.87 9.61 -16.02
CA LEU A 36 37.46 8.52 -15.22
C LEU A 36 36.42 7.81 -14.34
N ILE A 37 36.36 6.49 -14.51
CA ILE A 37 35.38 5.55 -13.94
C ILE A 37 35.69 5.30 -12.45
N ASP A 38 35.23 6.19 -11.56
CA ASP A 38 35.22 5.90 -10.11
C ASP A 38 33.91 6.34 -9.40
N SER A 39 32.92 6.83 -10.16
CA SER A 39 31.61 7.27 -9.68
C SER A 39 30.46 6.27 -9.93
N THR A 40 30.78 5.03 -10.30
CA THR A 40 29.84 4.00 -10.78
C THR A 40 28.70 3.71 -9.80
N LYS A 41 28.93 3.71 -8.49
CA LYS A 41 27.86 3.38 -7.51
C LYS A 41 26.74 4.42 -7.38
N LYS A 42 27.05 5.72 -7.46
CA LYS A 42 26.04 6.79 -7.31
C LYS A 42 25.27 7.06 -8.60
N VAL A 43 25.96 6.93 -9.74
CA VAL A 43 25.33 7.05 -11.07
C VAL A 43 24.41 5.85 -11.29
N ASP A 44 24.84 4.62 -11.01
CA ASP A 44 23.97 3.45 -11.11
C ASP A 44 22.72 3.57 -10.23
N SER A 45 22.81 4.10 -8.99
CA SER A 45 21.63 4.26 -8.12
C SER A 45 20.64 5.33 -8.59
N LEU A 46 21.13 6.48 -9.08
CA LEU A 46 20.26 7.55 -9.55
C LEU A 46 19.58 7.20 -10.88
N PHE A 47 20.28 6.46 -11.74
CA PHE A 47 19.78 6.04 -13.04
C PHE A 47 18.91 4.78 -12.98
N ILE A 48 19.19 3.85 -12.05
CA ILE A 48 18.27 2.75 -11.74
C ILE A 48 16.96 3.32 -11.20
N LYS A 49 17.02 4.35 -10.35
CA LYS A 49 15.83 5.03 -9.83
C LYS A 49 15.03 5.76 -10.92
N LEU A 50 15.67 6.50 -11.82
CA LEU A 50 15.00 7.11 -12.97
C LEU A 50 14.38 6.07 -13.94
N ALA A 51 15.06 4.95 -14.16
CA ALA A 51 14.53 3.84 -14.97
C ALA A 51 13.41 3.08 -14.24
N GLU A 52 13.46 2.97 -12.92
CA GLU A 52 12.41 2.37 -12.09
C GLU A 52 11.19 3.27 -11.98
N ASP A 53 11.37 4.58 -11.82
CA ASP A 53 10.30 5.57 -11.83
C ASP A 53 9.59 5.64 -13.20
N TYR A 54 10.31 5.34 -14.31
CA TYR A 54 9.73 5.26 -15.66
C TYR A 54 9.04 3.93 -15.97
N VAL A 55 9.46 2.83 -15.34
CA VAL A 55 8.92 1.47 -15.56
C VAL A 55 7.80 1.11 -14.58
N TYR A 56 7.82 1.68 -13.36
CA TYR A 56 6.88 1.39 -12.28
C TYR A 56 6.03 2.59 -11.83
N GLY A 57 6.29 3.79 -12.36
CA GLY A 57 5.40 4.93 -12.20
C GLY A 57 4.22 4.81 -13.16
N ASP A 58 3.02 4.63 -12.59
CA ASP A 58 1.71 4.54 -13.24
C ASP A 58 1.59 5.04 -14.69
N LYS A 59 1.02 4.18 -15.54
CA LYS A 59 0.39 4.58 -16.81
C LYS A 59 -0.54 5.79 -16.54
N LEU A 60 -0.26 6.91 -17.22
CA LEU A 60 -1.04 8.17 -17.35
C LEU A 60 -0.59 9.36 -16.48
N ASN A 61 0.42 10.13 -16.92
CA ASN A 61 0.34 11.62 -17.04
C ASN A 61 1.60 12.34 -17.56
N ILE A 62 2.42 11.76 -18.44
CA ILE A 62 3.57 12.51 -19.01
C ILE A 62 3.12 13.45 -20.15
N SER A 63 1.92 13.31 -20.72
CA SER A 63 1.44 14.23 -21.78
C SER A 63 0.84 15.54 -21.25
N SER A 64 0.47 15.64 -19.97
CA SER A 64 -0.22 16.81 -19.42
C SER A 64 0.70 17.81 -18.72
N ASN A 65 1.94 17.42 -18.37
CA ASN A 65 2.92 18.31 -17.73
C ASN A 65 3.90 19.00 -18.70
N PHE A 66 3.77 18.81 -20.02
CA PHE A 66 4.63 19.47 -21.01
C PHE A 66 4.07 20.80 -21.56
N ASN A 67 2.95 21.31 -21.03
CA ASN A 67 2.34 22.57 -21.46
C ASN A 67 2.40 23.70 -20.41
N LYS A 68 3.27 23.63 -19.41
CA LYS A 68 3.56 24.79 -18.54
C LYS A 68 4.80 25.54 -19.05
N SER A 69 4.72 26.86 -19.01
CA SER A 69 5.59 27.78 -19.73
C SER A 69 7.07 27.73 -19.29
N PRO A 70 8.02 28.16 -20.15
CA PRO A 70 9.44 27.92 -19.97
C PRO A 70 10.17 28.70 -18.85
N GLU A 71 9.50 29.29 -17.86
CA GLU A 71 10.15 30.31 -17.00
C GLU A 71 10.65 29.87 -15.62
N GLU A 72 10.44 28.63 -15.15
CA GLU A 72 10.73 28.25 -13.75
C GLU A 72 11.80 27.17 -13.51
N VAL A 73 12.76 26.94 -14.41
CA VAL A 73 13.90 26.04 -14.08
C VAL A 73 15.23 26.61 -14.56
N LYS A 74 15.75 27.59 -13.82
CA LYS A 74 17.15 28.07 -13.90
C LYS A 74 18.03 27.35 -12.87
N GLN A 75 18.29 26.06 -13.08
CA GLN A 75 19.51 25.39 -12.57
C GLN A 75 19.74 24.12 -13.40
N LYS A 76 20.89 24.06 -14.10
CA LYS A 76 21.43 22.97 -14.95
C LYS A 76 21.00 22.95 -16.43
N SER A 77 21.48 23.94 -17.21
CA SER A 77 21.41 23.91 -18.69
C SER A 77 22.16 22.72 -19.32
N TRP A 78 23.18 22.17 -18.65
CA TRP A 78 23.91 20.98 -19.11
C TRP A 78 23.11 19.68 -18.97
N VAL A 79 22.21 19.60 -17.99
CA VAL A 79 21.28 18.47 -17.86
C VAL A 79 20.15 18.60 -18.87
N LYS A 80 19.61 19.82 -19.07
CA LYS A 80 18.44 20.07 -19.93
C LYS A 80 18.64 19.64 -21.40
N ASN A 81 19.75 20.02 -22.04
CA ASN A 81 20.04 19.60 -23.43
C ASN A 81 20.26 18.08 -23.56
N LYS A 82 20.87 17.43 -22.56
CA LYS A 82 21.15 15.99 -22.59
C LYS A 82 19.92 15.16 -22.23
N SER A 83 19.11 15.60 -21.29
CA SER A 83 17.80 15.01 -21.00
C SER A 83 16.83 15.21 -22.15
N GLU A 84 16.91 16.32 -22.90
CA GLU A 84 16.10 16.53 -24.10
C GLU A 84 16.51 15.62 -25.25
N ILE A 85 17.81 15.40 -25.51
CA ILE A 85 18.26 14.44 -26.55
C ILE A 85 17.89 13.00 -26.16
N LEU A 86 18.11 12.62 -24.90
CA LEU A 86 17.75 11.29 -24.40
C LEU A 86 16.23 11.09 -24.31
N ALA A 87 15.47 12.13 -23.98
CA ALA A 87 14.00 12.11 -24.02
C ALA A 87 13.48 12.09 -25.46
N GLN A 88 14.10 12.79 -26.42
CA GLN A 88 13.72 12.75 -27.83
C GLN A 88 13.98 11.37 -28.45
N GLU A 89 15.08 10.71 -28.09
CA GLU A 89 15.33 9.32 -28.47
C GLU A 89 14.38 8.35 -27.78
N ALA A 90 14.12 8.51 -26.48
CA ALA A 90 13.11 7.74 -25.76
C ALA A 90 11.72 7.90 -26.39
N VAL A 91 11.33 9.12 -26.78
CA VAL A 91 10.06 9.44 -27.45
C VAL A 91 9.97 8.85 -28.86
N LYS A 92 11.06 8.81 -29.64
CA LYS A 92 11.08 8.14 -30.96
C LYS A 92 10.91 6.62 -30.85
N ILE A 93 11.47 6.02 -29.81
CA ILE A 93 11.40 4.58 -29.54
C ILE A 93 10.01 4.21 -29.00
N ASP A 94 9.44 5.04 -28.12
CA ASP A 94 8.10 4.86 -27.54
C ASP A 94 6.99 4.99 -28.60
N LYS A 95 7.17 5.83 -29.64
CA LYS A 95 6.23 5.91 -30.78
C LYS A 95 5.98 4.58 -31.48
N LYS A 96 6.95 3.66 -31.53
CA LYS A 96 6.79 2.35 -32.19
C LYS A 96 6.03 1.35 -31.33
N LEU A 97 6.28 1.35 -30.02
CA LEU A 97 5.53 0.54 -29.06
C LEU A 97 4.08 1.06 -28.92
N ILE A 98 3.89 2.38 -28.93
CA ILE A 98 2.57 3.01 -28.99
C ILE A 98 1.86 2.66 -30.30
N SER A 99 2.56 2.66 -31.44
CA SER A 99 2.01 2.20 -32.72
C SER A 99 1.58 0.73 -32.65
N PHE A 100 2.43 -0.14 -32.08
CA PHE A 100 2.11 -1.55 -31.84
C PHE A 100 0.85 -1.73 -30.97
N ARG A 101 0.75 -1.02 -29.85
CA ARG A 101 -0.44 -1.02 -28.98
C ARG A 101 -1.69 -0.53 -29.72
N ASN A 102 -1.57 0.57 -30.45
CA ASN A 102 -2.69 1.12 -31.23
C ASN A 102 -3.16 0.15 -32.30
N ARG A 103 -2.24 -0.57 -32.96
CA ARG A 103 -2.55 -1.58 -33.97
C ARG A 103 -3.21 -2.81 -33.35
N ILE A 104 -2.75 -3.27 -32.19
CA ILE A 104 -3.43 -4.29 -31.38
C ILE A 104 -4.87 -3.88 -31.05
N GLU A 105 -5.07 -2.64 -30.59
CA GLU A 105 -6.41 -2.12 -30.31
C GLU A 105 -7.26 -1.98 -31.58
N GLN A 106 -6.66 -1.64 -32.72
CA GLN A 106 -7.35 -1.66 -34.01
C GLN A 106 -7.79 -3.06 -34.39
N PHE A 107 -6.93 -4.09 -34.25
CA PHE A 107 -7.31 -5.48 -34.51
C PHE A 107 -8.40 -5.96 -33.55
N LYS A 108 -8.33 -5.62 -32.26
CA LYS A 108 -9.42 -5.86 -31.28
C LYS A 108 -10.74 -5.21 -31.73
N LYS A 109 -10.71 -3.96 -32.20
CA LYS A 109 -11.89 -3.24 -32.69
C LYS A 109 -12.43 -3.81 -34.00
N LYS A 110 -11.55 -4.21 -34.92
CA LYS A 110 -11.87 -4.88 -36.18
C LYS A 110 -12.36 -6.32 -35.96
N LYS A 111 -12.20 -6.87 -34.74
CA LYS A 111 -12.43 -8.28 -34.38
C LYS A 111 -11.59 -9.28 -35.18
N ASP A 112 -10.42 -8.84 -35.65
CA ASP A 112 -9.43 -9.69 -36.30
C ASP A 112 -8.53 -10.34 -35.23
N PHE A 113 -9.15 -11.28 -34.51
CA PHE A 113 -8.52 -11.93 -33.36
C PHE A 113 -7.42 -12.92 -33.76
N GLU A 114 -7.46 -13.41 -34.99
CA GLU A 114 -6.49 -14.37 -35.51
C GLU A 114 -5.15 -13.68 -35.79
N THR A 115 -5.15 -12.55 -36.52
CA THR A 115 -3.96 -11.72 -36.71
C THR A 115 -3.41 -11.24 -35.36
N LEU A 116 -4.31 -10.85 -34.45
CA LEU A 116 -3.95 -10.43 -33.10
C LEU A 116 -3.26 -11.56 -32.32
N GLU A 117 -3.73 -12.79 -32.41
CA GLU A 117 -3.15 -13.94 -31.70
C GLU A 117 -1.76 -14.29 -32.23
N CYS A 118 -1.58 -14.34 -33.56
CA CYS A 118 -0.26 -14.57 -34.17
C CYS A 118 0.76 -13.50 -33.76
N ILE A 119 0.34 -12.24 -33.71
CA ILE A 119 1.18 -11.13 -33.26
C ILE A 119 1.57 -11.32 -31.79
N LEU A 120 0.62 -11.67 -30.92
CA LEU A 120 0.87 -11.83 -29.49
C LEU A 120 1.76 -13.04 -29.19
N ASP A 121 1.60 -14.15 -29.92
CA ASP A 121 2.44 -15.34 -29.80
C ASP A 121 3.88 -15.04 -30.20
N ALA A 122 4.09 -14.40 -31.36
CA ALA A 122 5.41 -14.01 -31.82
C ALA A 122 6.10 -13.04 -30.84
N THR A 123 5.29 -12.16 -30.25
CA THR A 123 5.73 -11.20 -29.23
C THR A 123 6.14 -11.91 -27.94
N GLU A 124 5.41 -12.94 -27.51
CA GLU A 124 5.70 -13.76 -26.34
C GLU A 124 6.93 -14.66 -26.59
N ASP A 125 7.08 -15.26 -27.77
CA ASP A 125 8.23 -16.08 -28.13
C ASP A 125 9.52 -15.25 -28.21
N VAL A 126 9.46 -14.06 -28.83
CA VAL A 126 10.57 -13.10 -28.86
C VAL A 126 10.93 -12.65 -27.44
N TYR A 127 9.94 -12.49 -26.55
CA TYR A 127 10.18 -12.17 -25.13
C TYR A 127 10.90 -13.30 -24.39
N GLU A 128 10.46 -14.55 -24.57
CA GLU A 128 10.97 -15.69 -23.80
C GLU A 128 12.39 -16.10 -24.22
N HIS A 129 12.80 -15.89 -25.48
CA HIS A 129 13.99 -16.55 -26.03
C HIS A 129 15.21 -15.66 -26.31
N HIS A 130 15.13 -14.32 -26.46
CA HIS A 130 16.33 -13.45 -26.43
C HIS A 130 16.05 -11.92 -26.43
N LYS A 131 17.03 -11.11 -25.99
CA LYS A 131 16.89 -9.64 -25.92
C LYS A 131 17.14 -8.91 -27.26
N MET A 132 18.06 -9.33 -28.11
CA MET A 132 18.39 -8.58 -29.36
C MET A 132 17.29 -8.47 -30.47
N PRO A 133 16.25 -9.32 -30.59
CA PRO A 133 15.31 -9.25 -31.73
C PRO A 133 14.10 -8.33 -31.54
N VAL A 134 13.78 -7.92 -30.32
CA VAL A 134 12.57 -7.11 -30.00
C VAL A 134 12.52 -5.81 -30.81
N ARG A 135 13.67 -5.18 -31.06
CA ARG A 135 13.77 -3.93 -31.82
C ARG A 135 13.53 -4.16 -33.32
N SER A 136 14.15 -5.19 -33.90
CA SER A 136 13.96 -5.56 -35.31
C SER A 136 12.53 -6.02 -35.56
N PHE A 137 11.94 -6.77 -34.63
CA PHE A 137 10.54 -7.18 -34.65
C PHE A 137 9.59 -5.97 -34.67
N LEU A 138 9.77 -4.99 -33.76
CA LEU A 138 8.97 -3.76 -33.74
C LEU A 138 9.17 -2.88 -35.00
N ASN A 139 10.35 -2.92 -35.61
CA ASN A 139 10.62 -2.19 -36.86
C ASN A 139 9.83 -2.79 -38.02
N VAL A 140 9.92 -4.11 -38.22
CA VAL A 140 9.15 -4.83 -39.24
C VAL A 140 7.66 -4.66 -39.00
N PHE A 141 7.22 -4.76 -37.75
CA PHE A 141 5.81 -4.55 -37.36
C PHE A 141 5.26 -3.18 -37.77
N SER A 142 6.09 -2.15 -37.71
CA SER A 142 5.66 -0.78 -38.03
C SER A 142 5.52 -0.49 -39.52
N ILE A 143 5.99 -1.39 -40.41
CA ILE A 143 6.06 -1.16 -41.86
C ILE A 143 5.25 -2.14 -42.71
N LEU A 144 4.96 -3.36 -42.24
CA LEU A 144 4.18 -4.34 -43.00
C LEU A 144 2.67 -4.04 -42.93
N ASP A 145 1.90 -4.41 -43.96
CA ASP A 145 0.44 -4.44 -43.93
C ASP A 145 -0.11 -5.58 -43.04
N ASP A 146 -1.41 -5.56 -42.74
CA ASP A 146 -2.03 -6.44 -41.73
C ASP A 146 -1.90 -7.95 -42.09
N GLU A 147 -2.01 -8.32 -43.37
CA GLU A 147 -1.97 -9.71 -43.83
C GLU A 147 -0.53 -10.24 -43.80
N THR A 148 0.41 -9.46 -44.32
CA THR A 148 1.83 -9.83 -44.30
C THR A 148 2.40 -9.86 -42.88
N LEU A 149 1.88 -9.02 -42.00
CA LEU A 149 2.30 -8.97 -40.60
C LEU A 149 1.91 -10.21 -39.82
N LYS A 150 0.72 -10.75 -40.08
CA LYS A 150 0.29 -12.05 -39.53
C LYS A 150 1.26 -13.15 -39.97
N ASP A 151 1.57 -13.19 -41.26
CA ASP A 151 2.47 -14.19 -41.84
C ASP A 151 3.89 -14.14 -41.28
N TYR A 152 4.41 -12.93 -41.07
CA TYR A 152 5.71 -12.69 -40.46
C TYR A 152 5.72 -13.14 -39.00
N SER A 153 4.69 -12.80 -38.24
CA SER A 153 4.57 -13.14 -36.82
C SER A 153 4.53 -14.66 -36.62
N GLU A 154 3.73 -15.38 -37.40
CA GLU A 154 3.70 -16.85 -37.35
C GLU A 154 5.05 -17.50 -37.68
N LEU A 155 5.79 -16.96 -38.64
CA LEU A 155 7.10 -17.47 -39.02
C LEU A 155 8.13 -17.22 -37.92
N VAL A 156 8.09 -16.05 -37.28
CA VAL A 156 8.95 -15.68 -36.15
C VAL A 156 8.72 -16.62 -34.96
N SER A 157 7.47 -16.83 -34.53
CA SER A 157 7.13 -17.78 -33.46
C SER A 157 7.71 -19.17 -33.71
N LYS A 158 7.59 -19.66 -34.95
CA LYS A 158 8.03 -21.00 -35.31
C LYS A 158 9.55 -21.16 -35.35
N LEU A 159 10.28 -20.10 -35.70
CA LEU A 159 11.75 -20.15 -35.78
C LEU A 159 12.44 -20.09 -34.40
N TYR A 160 11.77 -19.57 -33.37
CA TYR A 160 12.35 -19.31 -32.04
C TYR A 160 12.49 -20.52 -31.11
N HIS A 161 12.09 -21.72 -31.52
CA HIS A 161 12.18 -22.93 -30.68
C HIS A 161 13.63 -23.42 -30.35
N LYS A 162 14.68 -22.79 -30.90
CA LYS A 162 16.09 -23.06 -30.56
C LYS A 162 16.94 -21.78 -30.56
N GLU A 163 17.79 -21.63 -29.55
CA GLU A 163 18.61 -20.42 -29.31
C GLU A 163 19.57 -20.09 -30.48
N SER A 164 20.05 -21.10 -31.23
CA SER A 164 20.94 -20.97 -32.39
C SER A 164 20.33 -20.26 -33.61
N ASN A 165 19.00 -20.10 -33.68
CA ASN A 165 18.29 -19.55 -34.84
C ASN A 165 18.07 -18.02 -34.78
N ALA A 166 18.38 -17.40 -33.64
CA ALA A 166 18.11 -15.97 -33.39
C ALA A 166 18.84 -15.03 -34.38
N LEU A 167 20.05 -15.40 -34.83
CA LEU A 167 20.83 -14.62 -35.80
C LEU A 167 20.19 -14.63 -37.21
N GLY A 168 19.64 -15.76 -37.62
CA GLY A 168 18.93 -15.91 -38.90
C GLY A 168 17.65 -15.08 -38.98
N ILE A 169 16.96 -14.91 -37.84
CA ILE A 169 15.75 -14.07 -37.74
C ILE A 169 16.10 -12.59 -37.80
N SER A 170 17.22 -12.18 -37.19
CA SER A 170 17.72 -10.80 -37.34
C SER A 170 18.09 -10.51 -38.81
N ASN A 171 18.80 -11.42 -39.48
CA ASN A 171 19.15 -11.27 -40.89
C ASN A 171 17.92 -11.25 -41.82
N LEU A 172 16.89 -12.04 -41.50
CA LEU A 172 15.61 -12.01 -42.22
C LEU A 172 14.90 -10.67 -42.03
N ALA A 173 14.84 -10.15 -40.80
CA ALA A 173 14.26 -8.84 -40.49
C ALA A 173 15.02 -7.71 -41.21
N ASP A 174 16.35 -7.75 -41.20
CA ASP A 174 17.20 -6.75 -41.84
C ASP A 174 17.05 -6.75 -43.37
N LYS A 175 16.92 -7.92 -44.02
CA LYS A 175 16.63 -8.03 -45.46
C LYS A 175 15.22 -7.53 -45.85
N ILE A 176 14.22 -7.77 -45.00
CA ILE A 176 12.86 -7.23 -45.20
C ILE A 176 12.88 -5.70 -45.09
N ILE A 177 13.60 -5.17 -44.10
CA ILE A 177 13.72 -3.71 -43.87
C ILE A 177 14.53 -3.03 -44.98
N SER A 178 15.60 -3.65 -45.50
CA SER A 178 16.47 -3.03 -46.50
C SER A 178 15.88 -2.98 -47.90
N ASN A 179 15.02 -3.95 -48.27
CA ASN A 179 14.56 -4.11 -49.66
C ASN A 179 13.04 -3.94 -49.86
N TYR A 180 12.22 -3.87 -48.80
CA TYR A 180 10.74 -3.86 -48.89
C TYR A 180 10.17 -4.99 -49.79
N ASP A 181 10.86 -6.13 -49.87
CA ASP A 181 10.49 -7.25 -50.75
C ASP A 181 9.81 -8.38 -49.95
N TYR A 182 8.49 -8.47 -50.14
CA TYR A 182 7.60 -9.41 -49.48
C TYR A 182 7.72 -10.86 -49.98
N SER A 183 8.33 -11.08 -51.15
CA SER A 183 8.49 -12.42 -51.74
C SER A 183 9.46 -13.30 -50.94
N VAL A 184 10.35 -12.68 -50.17
CA VAL A 184 11.30 -13.35 -49.27
C VAL A 184 10.56 -14.08 -48.15
N LEU A 185 9.44 -13.53 -47.68
CA LEU A 185 8.67 -14.08 -46.56
C LEU A 185 7.92 -15.36 -46.94
N SER A 186 7.25 -15.34 -48.11
CA SER A 186 6.52 -16.49 -48.64
C SER A 186 7.43 -17.68 -48.95
N LYS A 187 8.64 -17.40 -49.48
CA LYS A 187 9.66 -18.42 -49.77
C LYS A 187 10.25 -19.04 -48.49
N ALA A 188 10.55 -18.23 -47.47
CA ALA A 188 11.07 -18.71 -46.18
C ALA A 188 10.05 -19.60 -45.44
N LYS A 189 8.77 -19.23 -45.46
CA LYS A 189 7.68 -19.98 -44.81
C LYS A 189 7.46 -21.35 -45.47
N LEU A 190 7.66 -21.46 -46.78
CA LEU A 190 7.52 -22.73 -47.51
C LEU A 190 8.64 -23.72 -47.16
N VAL A 191 9.90 -23.26 -47.06
CA VAL A 191 11.06 -24.12 -46.76
C VAL A 191 11.18 -24.50 -45.29
N PHE A 192 10.67 -23.67 -44.39
CA PHE A 192 10.60 -24.02 -42.97
C PHE A 192 9.60 -25.16 -42.70
N ASN A 193 8.38 -25.06 -43.25
CA ASN A 193 7.37 -26.15 -43.20
C ASN A 193 7.83 -27.41 -43.94
N ASN A 194 8.64 -27.13 -44.96
CA ASN A 194 9.58 -27.93 -45.68
C ASN A 194 10.40 -29.04 -44.96
N TYR A 195 11.63 -28.64 -44.66
CA TYR A 195 12.74 -29.50 -44.27
C TYR A 195 12.95 -29.60 -42.76
N GLY A 196 12.07 -28.96 -41.97
CA GLY A 196 12.05 -28.92 -40.51
C GLY A 196 13.42 -29.15 -39.88
N PHE A 197 14.22 -28.09 -39.68
CA PHE A 197 15.60 -28.15 -39.17
C PHE A 197 15.76 -29.19 -38.04
N LEU A 198 16.14 -30.41 -38.42
CA LEU A 198 16.32 -31.55 -37.53
C LEU A 198 17.65 -31.35 -36.79
N GLU A 199 17.53 -31.12 -35.48
CA GLU A 199 18.20 -31.83 -34.37
C GLU A 199 19.64 -32.38 -34.47
N ASN A 200 20.46 -32.04 -35.47
CA ASN A 200 21.86 -32.47 -35.46
C ASN A 200 22.80 -31.34 -35.02
N GLU A 201 23.42 -31.57 -33.87
CA GLU A 201 24.66 -30.94 -33.42
C GLU A 201 25.71 -31.04 -34.53
N ASN A 202 25.90 -29.96 -35.29
CA ASN A 202 27.20 -29.52 -35.79
C ASN A 202 27.06 -28.13 -36.40
N ASN A 203 27.71 -27.17 -35.74
CA ASN A 203 27.91 -25.81 -36.18
C ASN A 203 28.52 -25.76 -37.58
N ASP A 204 27.82 -25.14 -38.53
CA ASP A 204 28.47 -24.48 -39.67
C ASP A 204 27.58 -23.33 -40.15
N GLU A 205 27.97 -22.11 -39.77
CA GLU A 205 27.31 -20.84 -40.12
C GLU A 205 27.23 -20.59 -41.65
N ASN A 206 27.96 -21.35 -42.46
CA ASN A 206 28.01 -21.19 -43.93
C ASN A 206 26.79 -21.79 -44.67
N LYS A 207 26.03 -22.72 -44.08
CA LYS A 207 24.88 -23.34 -44.77
C LYS A 207 23.67 -22.40 -44.96
N MET A 208 23.59 -21.31 -44.19
CA MET A 208 22.47 -20.36 -44.29
C MET A 208 22.64 -19.37 -45.45
N SER A 209 23.88 -19.18 -45.94
CA SER A 209 24.17 -18.41 -47.17
C SER A 209 23.80 -19.22 -48.42
N ASP A 210 24.15 -20.52 -48.44
CA ASP A 210 23.81 -21.46 -49.52
C ASP A 210 22.31 -21.80 -49.59
N PHE A 211 21.61 -21.67 -48.45
CA PHE A 211 20.15 -21.86 -48.31
C PHE A 211 19.33 -20.93 -49.20
N ALA A 212 19.84 -19.75 -49.55
CA ALA A 212 19.16 -18.81 -50.44
C ALA A 212 19.34 -19.17 -51.93
N GLU A 213 20.41 -19.88 -52.30
CA GLU A 213 20.71 -20.27 -53.69
C GLU A 213 20.04 -21.60 -54.10
N GLU A 214 19.90 -22.58 -53.19
CA GLU A 214 19.22 -23.86 -53.50
C GLU A 214 17.67 -23.77 -53.51
N LEU A 215 17.15 -22.65 -53.02
CA LEU A 215 15.72 -22.37 -52.81
C LEU A 215 14.92 -22.20 -54.12
N ASP A 216 15.59 -21.89 -55.23
CA ASP A 216 14.93 -21.67 -56.52
C ASP A 216 14.69 -22.98 -57.34
N ASN A 217 15.12 -24.19 -56.91
CA ASN A 217 15.23 -25.35 -57.83
C ASN A 217 14.63 -26.74 -57.46
N ASN A 218 13.85 -26.98 -56.37
CA ASN A 218 13.47 -28.38 -55.98
C ASN A 218 11.97 -28.82 -56.17
N PRO A 219 11.66 -29.82 -57.03
CA PRO A 219 10.29 -30.25 -57.40
C PRO A 219 9.61 -31.37 -56.55
N ASN A 220 10.18 -31.84 -55.44
CA ASN A 220 9.69 -33.05 -54.74
C ASN A 220 8.48 -32.90 -53.79
N TYR A 221 8.04 -31.68 -53.47
CA TYR A 221 7.01 -31.45 -52.45
C TYR A 221 5.59 -31.88 -52.82
N LYS A 222 5.23 -31.68 -54.09
CA LYS A 222 3.87 -31.95 -54.60
C LYS A 222 3.53 -33.45 -54.58
N ASN A 223 4.53 -34.32 -54.56
CA ASN A 223 4.39 -35.76 -54.82
C ASN A 223 4.21 -36.61 -53.54
N ILE A 224 4.64 -36.11 -52.38
CA ILE A 224 4.52 -36.80 -51.09
C ILE A 224 3.13 -36.59 -50.48
N PHE A 225 2.57 -35.37 -50.60
CA PHE A 225 1.25 -35.00 -50.10
C PHE A 225 0.12 -35.82 -50.74
N GLN A 226 0.21 -36.02 -52.05
CA GLN A 226 -0.77 -36.78 -52.82
C GLN A 226 -0.74 -38.30 -52.52
N LYS A 227 0.39 -38.83 -52.04
CA LYS A 227 0.52 -40.25 -51.64
C LYS A 227 -0.01 -40.54 -50.23
N LEU A 228 0.01 -39.56 -49.33
CA LEU A 228 -0.50 -39.67 -47.96
C LEU A 228 -2.02 -39.45 -47.88
N SER A 229 -2.57 -38.48 -48.63
CA SER A 229 -4.03 -38.26 -48.69
C SER A 229 -4.78 -39.42 -49.34
N ASN A 230 -4.14 -40.16 -50.24
CA ASN A 230 -4.72 -41.36 -50.87
C ASN A 230 -4.69 -42.60 -49.96
N LYS A 231 -3.88 -42.60 -48.89
CA LYS A 231 -3.79 -43.72 -47.92
C LYS A 231 -4.64 -43.52 -46.67
N LEU A 232 -4.94 -42.27 -46.32
CA LEU A 232 -5.80 -41.89 -45.21
C LEU A 232 -7.11 -41.42 -45.81
N LYS A 233 -8.18 -42.23 -45.73
CA LYS A 233 -9.54 -41.89 -46.21
C LYS A 233 -10.19 -40.67 -45.51
N ILE A 234 -9.41 -39.82 -44.84
CA ILE A 234 -9.86 -38.64 -44.10
C ILE A 234 -10.42 -37.56 -45.06
N PHE A 235 -10.12 -37.61 -46.37
CA PHE A 235 -10.46 -36.50 -47.28
C PHE A 235 -11.01 -36.91 -48.66
N THR A 236 -11.59 -38.11 -48.80
CA THR A 236 -12.10 -38.55 -50.12
C THR A 236 -13.58 -38.88 -50.11
N SER A 237 -14.43 -37.89 -49.85
CA SER A 237 -15.78 -37.84 -50.42
C SER A 237 -16.44 -36.48 -50.19
N SER A 238 -16.72 -35.81 -51.31
CA SER A 238 -17.75 -34.79 -51.53
C SER A 238 -18.61 -34.33 -50.33
N SER A 239 -18.55 -33.05 -49.99
CA SER A 239 -19.65 -32.08 -50.20
C SER A 239 -19.53 -30.87 -49.27
N LYS A 240 -19.81 -29.68 -49.83
CA LYS A 240 -20.18 -28.40 -49.24
C LYS A 240 -19.79 -28.14 -47.76
N THR A 241 -18.99 -27.09 -47.56
CA THR A 241 -18.57 -26.40 -46.32
C THR A 241 -17.21 -26.82 -45.74
N GLY A 242 -16.34 -25.82 -45.52
CA GLY A 242 -15.13 -25.86 -44.68
C GLY A 242 -13.89 -26.58 -45.22
N ASP A 243 -12.88 -25.84 -45.68
CA ASP A 243 -11.51 -26.38 -45.78
C ASP A 243 -10.97 -26.59 -44.35
N ILE A 244 -11.06 -27.83 -43.83
CA ILE A 244 -10.38 -28.23 -42.60
C ILE A 244 -8.89 -27.89 -42.76
N ASP A 245 -8.27 -27.25 -41.77
CA ASP A 245 -6.83 -26.93 -41.81
C ASP A 245 -5.99 -28.22 -41.80
N LYS A 246 -5.68 -28.69 -43.01
CA LYS A 246 -4.91 -29.91 -43.29
C LYS A 246 -3.54 -29.90 -42.63
N LYS A 247 -2.97 -28.70 -42.36
CA LYS A 247 -1.69 -28.56 -41.67
C LYS A 247 -1.84 -28.95 -40.20
N THR A 248 -2.83 -28.38 -39.51
CA THR A 248 -3.08 -28.66 -38.08
C THR A 248 -3.44 -30.12 -37.83
N VAL A 249 -4.27 -30.74 -38.69
CA VAL A 249 -4.59 -32.17 -38.57
C VAL A 249 -3.34 -33.05 -38.73
N PHE A 250 -2.43 -32.71 -39.65
CA PHE A 250 -1.19 -33.45 -39.85
C PHE A 250 -0.22 -33.27 -38.68
N GLU A 251 -0.13 -32.06 -38.13
CA GLU A 251 0.64 -31.77 -36.92
C GLU A 251 0.11 -32.57 -35.72
N THR A 252 -1.22 -32.63 -35.51
CA THR A 252 -1.85 -33.44 -34.46
C THR A 252 -1.60 -34.94 -34.66
N ILE A 253 -1.73 -35.46 -35.88
CA ILE A 253 -1.40 -36.88 -36.20
C ILE A 253 0.06 -37.18 -35.86
N ASN A 254 1.00 -36.30 -36.23
CA ASN A 254 2.42 -36.48 -35.94
C ASN A 254 2.71 -36.40 -34.45
N LYS A 255 2.07 -35.48 -33.71
CA LYS A 255 2.16 -35.39 -32.24
C LYS A 255 1.68 -36.69 -31.59
N ILE A 256 0.48 -37.17 -31.93
CA ILE A 256 -0.08 -38.43 -31.39
C ILE A 256 0.81 -39.61 -31.73
N LYS A 257 1.32 -39.68 -32.96
CA LYS A 257 2.22 -40.75 -33.41
C LYS A 257 3.56 -40.74 -32.70
N LYS A 258 4.14 -39.56 -32.46
CA LYS A 258 5.41 -39.40 -31.75
C LYS A 258 5.30 -39.87 -30.30
N ILE A 259 4.17 -39.55 -29.63
CA ILE A 259 3.99 -39.81 -28.20
C ILE A 259 3.42 -41.21 -27.94
N TYR A 260 2.34 -41.58 -28.63
CA TYR A 260 1.56 -42.80 -28.35
C TYR A 260 1.73 -43.92 -29.38
N GLY A 261 2.57 -43.70 -30.40
CA GLY A 261 2.89 -44.68 -31.42
C GLY A 261 1.79 -44.95 -32.46
N ASN A 262 2.14 -45.77 -33.45
CA ASN A 262 1.31 -45.99 -34.65
C ASN A 262 -0.05 -46.64 -34.39
N SER A 263 -0.21 -47.47 -33.34
CA SER A 263 -1.48 -48.13 -33.03
C SER A 263 -2.52 -47.10 -32.57
N THR A 264 -2.18 -46.30 -31.55
CA THR A 264 -3.03 -45.24 -31.01
C THR A 264 -3.39 -44.21 -32.09
N THR A 265 -2.44 -43.83 -32.94
CA THR A 265 -2.71 -42.90 -34.06
C THR A 265 -3.74 -43.47 -35.04
N ARG A 266 -3.68 -44.77 -35.34
CA ARG A 266 -4.64 -45.41 -36.25
C ARG A 266 -6.04 -45.45 -35.64
N GLU A 267 -6.15 -45.76 -34.36
CA GLU A 267 -7.41 -45.73 -33.61
C GLU A 267 -8.00 -44.31 -33.59
N TRP A 268 -7.17 -43.30 -33.34
CA TRP A 268 -7.58 -41.90 -33.37
C TRP A 268 -8.04 -41.44 -34.75
N ILE A 269 -7.30 -41.78 -35.80
CA ILE A 269 -7.70 -41.49 -37.19
C ILE A 269 -9.03 -42.17 -37.51
N LYS A 270 -9.24 -43.41 -37.05
CA LYS A 270 -10.48 -44.15 -37.26
C LYS A 270 -11.65 -43.43 -36.57
N ALA A 271 -11.51 -43.06 -35.30
CA ALA A 271 -12.49 -42.28 -34.55
C ALA A 271 -12.83 -40.94 -35.23
N CYS A 272 -11.82 -40.22 -35.71
CA CYS A 272 -11.97 -39.00 -36.50
C CYS A 272 -12.89 -39.20 -37.71
N ASN A 273 -12.63 -40.23 -38.53
CA ASN A 273 -13.45 -40.53 -39.71
C ASN A 273 -14.88 -40.89 -39.32
N GLU A 274 -15.05 -41.72 -38.28
CA GLU A 274 -16.37 -42.12 -37.80
C GLU A 274 -17.19 -40.91 -37.31
N LEU A 275 -16.57 -39.95 -36.63
CA LEU A 275 -17.24 -38.73 -36.18
C LEU A 275 -17.55 -37.78 -37.34
N ILE A 276 -16.64 -37.62 -38.32
CA ILE A 276 -16.86 -36.81 -39.53
C ILE A 276 -18.04 -37.35 -40.34
N ASP A 277 -18.15 -38.67 -40.47
CA ASP A 277 -19.26 -39.34 -41.16
C ASP A 277 -20.61 -39.12 -40.47
N ILE A 278 -20.61 -38.92 -39.15
CA ILE A 278 -21.82 -38.64 -38.35
C ILE A 278 -22.18 -37.15 -38.39
N ASN A 279 -21.19 -36.28 -38.12
CA ASN A 279 -21.35 -34.83 -38.06
C ASN A 279 -20.00 -34.16 -38.38
N PHE A 280 -19.92 -33.54 -39.56
CA PHE A 280 -18.69 -32.92 -40.07
C PHE A 280 -18.06 -31.92 -39.09
N ASP A 281 -18.84 -30.97 -38.55
CA ASP A 281 -18.34 -29.94 -37.63
C ASP A 281 -17.80 -30.55 -36.33
N SER A 282 -18.47 -31.59 -35.81
CA SER A 282 -18.05 -32.28 -34.59
C SER A 282 -16.79 -33.11 -34.82
N GLY A 283 -16.71 -33.79 -35.97
CA GLY A 283 -15.54 -34.56 -36.38
C GLY A 283 -14.32 -33.69 -36.66
N GLU A 284 -14.49 -32.56 -37.36
CA GLU A 284 -13.45 -31.56 -37.59
C GLU A 284 -12.84 -31.11 -36.26
N LYS A 285 -13.69 -30.68 -35.33
CA LYS A 285 -13.24 -30.19 -34.03
C LYS A 285 -12.55 -31.26 -33.19
N PHE A 286 -13.07 -32.49 -33.20
CA PHE A 286 -12.40 -33.61 -32.55
C PHE A 286 -10.99 -33.81 -33.12
N CYS A 287 -10.84 -33.75 -34.45
CA CYS A 287 -9.53 -33.94 -35.08
C CYS A 287 -8.54 -32.82 -34.81
N LEU A 288 -9.03 -31.59 -34.57
CA LEU A 288 -8.17 -30.46 -34.24
C LEU A 288 -7.81 -30.41 -32.75
N ASP A 289 -8.77 -30.68 -31.86
CA ASP A 289 -8.69 -30.30 -30.45
C ASP A 289 -8.62 -31.49 -29.46
N SER A 290 -8.76 -32.74 -29.91
CA SER A 290 -8.82 -33.89 -28.99
C SER A 290 -7.48 -34.33 -28.41
N PHE A 291 -6.35 -33.76 -28.84
CA PHE A 291 -5.02 -34.17 -28.39
C PHE A 291 -4.83 -34.05 -26.88
N ASP A 292 -5.13 -32.89 -26.29
CA ASP A 292 -4.94 -32.65 -24.86
C ASP A 292 -5.86 -33.55 -24.00
N VAL A 293 -7.04 -33.90 -24.54
CA VAL A 293 -8.00 -34.79 -23.86
C VAL A 293 -7.58 -36.25 -24.00
N LEU A 294 -6.97 -36.62 -25.13
CA LEU A 294 -6.39 -37.93 -25.34
C LEU A 294 -5.26 -38.21 -24.34
N GLU A 295 -4.43 -37.21 -24.04
CA GLU A 295 -3.40 -37.30 -22.98
C GLU A 295 -4.04 -37.60 -21.62
N VAL A 296 -5.12 -36.90 -21.27
CA VAL A 296 -5.83 -37.16 -20.02
C VAL A 296 -6.48 -38.56 -19.99
N TYR A 297 -7.10 -38.99 -21.09
CA TYR A 297 -7.72 -40.31 -21.18
C TYR A 297 -6.69 -41.43 -21.04
N LYS A 298 -5.57 -41.35 -21.77
CA LYS A 298 -4.53 -42.39 -21.73
C LYS A 298 -3.70 -42.33 -20.46
N ASP A 299 -3.06 -41.19 -20.18
CA ASP A 299 -2.04 -41.12 -19.14
C ASP A 299 -2.65 -41.00 -17.74
N ARG A 300 -3.83 -40.39 -17.63
CA ARG A 300 -4.47 -40.11 -16.34
C ARG A 300 -5.68 -40.98 -16.02
N PHE A 301 -6.32 -41.64 -16.98
CA PHE A 301 -7.45 -42.52 -16.67
C PHE A 301 -7.30 -43.96 -17.19
N ASP A 302 -6.24 -44.27 -17.94
CA ASP A 302 -6.04 -45.58 -18.60
C ASP A 302 -7.25 -45.97 -19.48
N TRP A 303 -7.87 -44.99 -20.13
CA TRP A 303 -8.95 -45.17 -21.11
C TRP A 303 -8.40 -45.18 -22.55
N ASP A 304 -9.11 -45.85 -23.45
CA ASP A 304 -8.71 -45.97 -24.86
C ASP A 304 -9.33 -44.88 -25.75
N VAL A 305 -8.87 -44.85 -27.01
CA VAL A 305 -9.31 -43.85 -28.00
C VAL A 305 -10.76 -44.07 -28.42
N ASP A 306 -11.22 -45.33 -28.42
CA ASP A 306 -12.58 -45.69 -28.76
C ASP A 306 -13.57 -45.14 -27.71
N LYS A 307 -13.21 -45.20 -26.42
CA LYS A 307 -13.99 -44.58 -25.34
C LYS A 307 -14.00 -43.05 -25.48
N LEU A 308 -12.86 -42.42 -25.75
CA LEU A 308 -12.79 -40.97 -26.00
C LEU A 308 -13.73 -40.53 -27.13
N ALA A 309 -13.75 -41.26 -28.24
CA ALA A 309 -14.61 -40.95 -29.38
C ALA A 309 -16.12 -41.07 -29.04
N LYS A 310 -16.49 -42.13 -28.31
CA LYS A 310 -17.88 -42.35 -27.85
C LYS A 310 -18.31 -41.28 -26.86
N ASP A 311 -17.45 -40.95 -25.91
CA ASP A 311 -17.72 -39.93 -24.89
C ASP A 311 -17.83 -38.55 -25.54
N PHE A 312 -16.98 -38.24 -26.52
CA PHE A 312 -17.06 -36.98 -27.28
C PHE A 312 -18.35 -36.90 -28.09
N ASN A 313 -18.79 -37.98 -28.72
CA ASN A 313 -20.06 -38.03 -29.42
C ASN A 313 -21.27 -37.78 -28.48
N ASN A 314 -21.15 -38.17 -27.21
CA ASN A 314 -22.18 -37.98 -26.20
C ASN A 314 -22.15 -36.59 -25.53
N MET A 315 -20.97 -36.05 -25.24
CA MET A 315 -20.74 -34.84 -24.44
C MET A 315 -20.41 -33.59 -25.28
N GLY A 316 -20.06 -33.78 -26.55
CA GLY A 316 -19.66 -32.73 -27.47
C GLY A 316 -18.45 -31.92 -26.98
N TYR A 317 -18.44 -30.64 -27.34
CA TYR A 317 -17.32 -29.72 -27.06
C TYR A 317 -16.97 -29.54 -25.58
N SER A 318 -17.91 -29.79 -24.67
CA SER A 318 -17.66 -29.72 -23.22
C SER A 318 -16.55 -30.69 -22.80
N LEU A 319 -16.45 -31.85 -23.46
CA LEU A 319 -15.42 -32.86 -23.16
C LEU A 319 -14.01 -32.38 -23.54
N LEU A 320 -13.88 -31.55 -24.57
CA LEU A 320 -12.57 -31.03 -25.00
C LEU A 320 -11.92 -30.12 -23.95
N ARG A 321 -12.72 -29.54 -23.06
CA ARG A 321 -12.25 -28.69 -21.95
C ARG A 321 -11.86 -29.50 -20.71
N LEU A 322 -12.03 -30.83 -20.74
CA LEU A 322 -11.68 -31.71 -19.62
C LEU A 322 -10.17 -31.68 -19.32
N SER A 323 -9.33 -31.60 -20.35
CA SER A 323 -7.88 -31.53 -20.19
C SER A 323 -7.45 -30.34 -19.33
N TYR A 324 -8.07 -29.18 -19.56
CA TYR A 324 -7.87 -27.97 -18.77
C TYR A 324 -8.25 -28.17 -17.30
N PHE A 325 -9.42 -28.77 -17.04
CA PHE A 325 -9.87 -29.05 -15.68
C PHE A 325 -8.92 -30.02 -14.95
N VAL A 326 -8.57 -31.14 -15.57
CA VAL A 326 -7.72 -32.17 -14.96
C VAL A 326 -6.29 -31.67 -14.70
N THR A 327 -5.78 -30.80 -15.57
CA THR A 327 -4.46 -30.15 -15.42
C THR A 327 -4.46 -29.15 -14.27
N ASN A 328 -5.54 -28.37 -14.13
CA ASN A 328 -5.67 -27.36 -13.07
C ASN A 328 -6.02 -27.94 -11.71
N ASN A 329 -6.73 -29.08 -11.67
CA ASN A 329 -7.21 -29.73 -10.45
C ASN A 329 -6.41 -31.01 -10.13
N ASN A 330 -5.11 -31.00 -10.42
CA ASN A 330 -4.28 -32.19 -10.27
C ASN A 330 -4.12 -32.71 -8.83
N LYS A 331 -4.61 -31.95 -7.85
CA LYS A 331 -4.61 -32.28 -6.43
C LYS A 331 -5.73 -33.22 -6.01
N ILE A 332 -6.78 -33.37 -6.83
CA ILE A 332 -7.80 -34.40 -6.65
C ILE A 332 -7.21 -35.77 -7.05
N SER A 333 -7.38 -36.77 -6.19
CA SER A 333 -6.93 -38.14 -6.39
C SER A 333 -7.43 -38.74 -7.71
N LYS A 334 -6.54 -39.48 -8.40
CA LYS A 334 -6.80 -40.12 -9.70
C LYS A 334 -8.10 -40.93 -9.66
N LYS A 335 -8.32 -41.70 -8.59
CA LYS A 335 -9.47 -42.59 -8.41
C LYS A 335 -10.79 -41.82 -8.31
N ARG A 336 -10.87 -40.81 -7.44
CA ARG A 336 -12.07 -40.01 -7.24
C ARG A 336 -12.42 -39.19 -8.48
N LEU A 337 -11.41 -38.57 -9.08
CA LEU A 337 -11.56 -37.81 -10.32
C LEU A 337 -12.05 -38.69 -11.48
N LYS A 338 -11.50 -39.90 -11.61
CA LYS A 338 -11.93 -40.88 -12.62
C LYS A 338 -13.40 -41.27 -12.44
N ASN A 339 -13.78 -41.67 -11.23
CA ASN A 339 -15.16 -42.07 -10.93
C ASN A 339 -16.17 -40.92 -11.16
N LEU A 340 -15.80 -39.70 -10.79
CA LEU A 340 -16.62 -38.50 -11.00
C LEU A 340 -16.87 -38.23 -12.49
N LEU A 341 -15.82 -38.33 -13.29
CA LEU A 341 -15.91 -38.09 -14.72
C LEU A 341 -16.66 -39.19 -15.46
N ASP A 342 -16.44 -40.46 -15.10
CA ASP A 342 -17.23 -41.59 -15.61
C ASP A 342 -18.73 -41.33 -15.40
N GLU A 343 -19.14 -40.98 -14.17
CA GLU A 343 -20.55 -40.73 -13.85
C GLU A 343 -21.14 -39.52 -14.63
N ILE A 344 -20.40 -38.42 -14.73
CA ILE A 344 -20.84 -37.23 -15.48
C ILE A 344 -21.01 -37.54 -16.97
N ILE A 345 -20.08 -38.29 -17.55
CA ILE A 345 -20.09 -38.65 -18.97
C ILE A 345 -21.20 -39.67 -19.27
N GLU A 346 -21.37 -40.70 -18.42
CA GLU A 346 -22.44 -41.69 -18.56
C GLU A 346 -23.83 -41.05 -18.49
N ASN A 347 -24.01 -40.07 -17.59
CA ASN A 347 -25.27 -39.33 -17.43
C ASN A 347 -25.47 -38.20 -18.47
N LYS A 348 -24.49 -37.97 -19.35
CA LYS A 348 -24.50 -36.88 -20.35
C LYS A 348 -24.65 -35.48 -19.74
N ASP A 349 -24.16 -35.27 -18.52
CA ASP A 349 -24.35 -34.03 -17.78
C ASP A 349 -23.28 -32.97 -18.14
N SER A 350 -23.46 -32.35 -19.30
CA SER A 350 -22.60 -31.27 -19.77
C SER A 350 -22.63 -30.04 -18.85
N SER A 351 -23.68 -29.84 -18.05
CA SER A 351 -23.79 -28.71 -17.13
C SER A 351 -22.84 -28.89 -15.93
N SER A 352 -22.84 -30.07 -15.32
CA SER A 352 -21.92 -30.39 -14.21
C SER A 352 -20.47 -30.38 -14.65
N LEU A 353 -20.16 -30.88 -15.86
CA LEU A 353 -18.82 -30.81 -16.42
C LEU A 353 -18.34 -29.36 -16.59
N ASN A 354 -19.17 -28.48 -17.18
CA ASN A 354 -18.82 -27.07 -17.36
C ASN A 354 -18.69 -26.33 -16.03
N SER A 355 -19.54 -26.64 -15.05
CA SER A 355 -19.49 -26.06 -13.70
C SER A 355 -18.21 -26.48 -12.97
N LEU A 356 -17.78 -27.73 -13.10
CA LEU A 356 -16.48 -28.22 -12.60
C LEU A 356 -15.28 -27.50 -13.26
N ILE A 357 -15.30 -27.36 -14.59
CA ILE A 357 -14.23 -26.70 -15.35
C ILE A 357 -14.03 -25.24 -14.88
N ASN A 358 -15.11 -24.58 -14.47
CA ASN A 358 -15.10 -23.17 -14.08
C ASN A 358 -14.80 -22.94 -12.58
N LEU A 359 -14.50 -23.98 -11.79
CA LEU A 359 -14.15 -23.83 -10.37
C LEU A 359 -12.93 -22.91 -10.17
N SER A 360 -13.08 -21.89 -9.31
CA SER A 360 -12.11 -20.80 -9.13
C SER A 360 -11.17 -20.98 -7.92
N LEU A 361 -11.17 -22.16 -7.30
CA LEU A 361 -10.41 -22.45 -6.09
C LEU A 361 -8.90 -22.60 -6.34
N ASN A 362 -8.07 -22.12 -5.41
CA ASN A 362 -6.62 -22.35 -5.40
C ASN A 362 -6.32 -23.86 -5.29
N LYS A 363 -5.29 -24.33 -6.00
CA LYS A 363 -4.75 -25.69 -5.93
C LYS A 363 -4.51 -26.20 -4.50
N LEU A 364 -4.05 -25.35 -3.58
CA LEU A 364 -3.86 -25.75 -2.17
C LEU A 364 -5.21 -26.05 -1.48
N ASN A 365 -6.18 -25.17 -1.64
CA ASN A 365 -7.52 -25.31 -1.07
C ASN A 365 -8.21 -26.58 -1.57
N LEU A 366 -8.12 -26.89 -2.87
CA LEU A 366 -8.72 -28.10 -3.45
C LEU A 366 -8.20 -29.39 -2.81
N ARG A 367 -6.91 -29.42 -2.48
CA ARG A 367 -6.31 -30.56 -1.78
C ARG A 367 -6.86 -30.69 -0.36
N SER A 368 -6.98 -29.57 0.35
CA SER A 368 -7.49 -29.53 1.72
C SER A 368 -8.97 -29.92 1.77
N ILE A 369 -9.77 -29.47 0.81
CA ILE A 369 -11.19 -29.85 0.66
C ILE A 369 -11.31 -31.34 0.33
N GLU A 370 -10.52 -31.87 -0.61
CA GLU A 370 -10.57 -33.30 -0.93
C GLU A 370 -10.26 -34.16 0.30
N LYS A 371 -9.20 -33.81 1.03
CA LYS A 371 -8.82 -34.53 2.26
C LYS A 371 -9.88 -34.43 3.35
N ALA A 372 -10.63 -33.34 3.39
CA ALA A 372 -11.67 -33.12 4.38
C ALA A 372 -12.93 -33.97 4.11
N ILE A 373 -13.21 -34.33 2.86
CA ILE A 373 -14.41 -35.08 2.47
C ILE A 373 -14.13 -36.60 2.55
N PRO A 374 -15.02 -37.42 3.14
CA PRO A 374 -14.79 -38.86 3.30
C PRO A 374 -14.54 -39.58 1.98
N ASP A 375 -13.63 -40.55 1.94
CA ASP A 375 -13.31 -41.35 0.74
C ASP A 375 -14.52 -42.14 0.16
N ASN A 376 -15.55 -42.39 0.97
CA ASN A 376 -16.77 -43.09 0.57
C ASN A 376 -17.93 -42.18 0.16
N SER A 377 -17.75 -40.86 0.13
CA SER A 377 -18.77 -39.93 -0.36
C SER A 377 -19.12 -40.20 -1.82
N THR A 378 -20.39 -40.03 -2.17
CA THR A 378 -20.84 -40.06 -3.56
C THR A 378 -20.22 -38.90 -4.35
N ASN A 379 -20.16 -39.05 -5.67
CA ASN A 379 -19.65 -38.01 -6.55
C ASN A 379 -20.49 -36.73 -6.47
N LYS A 380 -21.81 -36.87 -6.33
CA LYS A 380 -22.73 -35.75 -6.11
C LYS A 380 -22.41 -35.00 -4.81
N GLU A 381 -22.23 -35.70 -3.70
CA GLU A 381 -21.88 -35.06 -2.42
C GLU A 381 -20.52 -34.36 -2.47
N PHE A 382 -19.54 -34.95 -3.17
CA PHE A 382 -18.24 -34.32 -3.38
C PHE A 382 -18.33 -33.05 -4.23
N LEU A 383 -19.16 -33.07 -5.28
CA LEU A 383 -19.45 -31.88 -6.10
C LEU A 383 -20.14 -30.79 -5.30
N ASP A 384 -21.19 -31.13 -4.56
CA ASP A 384 -21.93 -30.19 -3.72
C ASP A 384 -20.99 -29.53 -2.69
N ALA A 385 -20.06 -30.30 -2.13
CA ALA A 385 -19.04 -29.81 -1.21
C ALA A 385 -18.03 -28.84 -1.87
N LEU A 386 -17.57 -29.14 -3.08
CA LEU A 386 -16.70 -28.25 -3.86
C LEU A 386 -17.41 -26.97 -4.27
N TYR A 387 -18.66 -27.07 -4.74
CA TYR A 387 -19.46 -25.91 -5.12
C TYR A 387 -19.74 -25.02 -3.93
N LYS A 388 -20.09 -25.59 -2.77
CA LYS A 388 -20.30 -24.80 -1.55
C LYS A 388 -19.04 -24.02 -1.14
N ALA A 389 -17.85 -24.61 -1.27
CA ALA A 389 -16.60 -23.90 -1.03
C ALA A 389 -16.31 -22.82 -2.09
N ASN A 390 -16.68 -23.06 -3.35
CA ASN A 390 -16.53 -22.10 -4.44
C ASN A 390 -17.55 -20.94 -4.35
N GLU A 391 -18.75 -21.14 -3.81
CA GLU A 391 -19.68 -20.06 -3.50
C GLU A 391 -19.06 -19.03 -2.54
N LEU A 392 -18.28 -19.51 -1.55
CA LEU A 392 -17.53 -18.62 -0.65
C LEU A 392 -16.46 -17.81 -1.38
N THR A 393 -16.00 -18.23 -2.54
CA THR A 393 -15.13 -17.42 -3.39
C THR A 393 -15.94 -16.48 -4.29
N GLU A 394 -17.03 -16.94 -4.89
CA GLU A 394 -17.80 -16.20 -5.90
C GLU A 394 -18.66 -15.07 -5.33
N ILE A 395 -19.31 -15.25 -4.18
CA ILE A 395 -20.06 -14.19 -3.47
C ILE A 395 -19.17 -12.96 -3.16
N ASN A 396 -17.87 -13.14 -3.31
CA ASN A 396 -16.85 -12.47 -2.55
C ASN A 396 -15.71 -11.90 -3.41
N PHE A 397 -15.53 -12.38 -4.65
CA PHE A 397 -14.54 -11.84 -5.60
C PHE A 397 -15.06 -10.64 -6.41
N ASP A 398 -16.37 -10.50 -6.59
CA ASP A 398 -16.99 -9.36 -7.30
C ASP A 398 -16.85 -8.00 -6.56
N LYS A 399 -16.36 -8.00 -5.30
CA LYS A 399 -16.25 -6.79 -4.44
C LYS A 399 -14.84 -6.46 -3.96
N GLY A 400 -13.80 -6.94 -4.65
CA GLY A 400 -12.42 -6.64 -4.28
C GLY A 400 -11.86 -7.60 -3.22
N THR A 401 -10.54 -7.67 -3.15
CA THR A 401 -9.68 -8.69 -2.50
C THR A 401 -9.79 -8.84 -0.97
N GLU A 402 -10.89 -8.46 -0.34
CA GLU A 402 -10.93 -7.97 1.05
C GLU A 402 -10.73 -9.03 2.15
N TYR A 403 -10.81 -10.34 1.87
CA TYR A 403 -10.67 -11.41 2.88
C TYR A 403 -10.06 -12.71 2.35
N ARG A 404 -9.42 -12.64 1.18
CA ARG A 404 -8.77 -13.80 0.55
C ARG A 404 -7.80 -14.52 1.48
N THR A 405 -7.05 -13.77 2.30
CA THR A 405 -6.05 -14.35 3.21
C THR A 405 -6.72 -15.17 4.31
N LEU A 406 -7.80 -14.64 4.90
CA LEU A 406 -8.55 -15.33 5.95
C LEU A 406 -9.27 -16.56 5.38
N LEU A 407 -9.97 -16.44 4.25
CA LEU A 407 -10.64 -17.56 3.59
C LEU A 407 -9.66 -18.69 3.22
N CYS A 408 -8.53 -18.36 2.60
CA CYS A 408 -7.49 -19.35 2.30
C CYS A 408 -7.00 -20.04 3.56
N TYR A 409 -6.75 -19.29 4.64
CA TYR A 409 -6.33 -19.86 5.90
C TYR A 409 -7.35 -20.85 6.49
N GLU A 410 -8.64 -20.52 6.49
CA GLU A 410 -9.66 -21.44 7.02
C GLU A 410 -9.79 -22.71 6.18
N LEU A 411 -9.82 -22.58 4.84
CA LEU A 411 -9.91 -23.73 3.94
C LEU A 411 -8.67 -24.64 4.02
N ASP A 412 -7.49 -24.09 4.26
CA ASP A 412 -6.25 -24.87 4.41
C ASP A 412 -6.16 -25.63 5.74
N ASN A 413 -7.00 -25.31 6.74
CA ASN A 413 -7.01 -25.95 8.06
C ASN A 413 -8.24 -26.85 8.29
N LEU A 414 -8.97 -27.20 7.23
CA LEU A 414 -10.02 -28.20 7.33
C LEU A 414 -9.45 -29.53 7.87
N LYS A 415 -10.16 -30.14 8.82
CA LYS A 415 -9.79 -31.46 9.34
C LYS A 415 -9.95 -32.52 8.25
N GLU A 416 -9.07 -33.51 8.24
CA GLU A 416 -9.16 -34.64 7.31
C GLU A 416 -10.34 -35.57 7.69
N ASN A 417 -11.02 -36.14 6.70
CA ASN A 417 -12.12 -37.10 6.84
C ASN A 417 -13.27 -36.66 7.78
N LEU A 418 -13.76 -35.44 7.61
CA LEU A 418 -14.99 -34.97 8.26
C LEU A 418 -16.21 -35.70 7.70
N SER A 419 -17.24 -35.97 8.51
CA SER A 419 -18.54 -36.36 7.94
C SER A 419 -19.06 -35.24 7.02
N LEU A 420 -19.89 -35.56 6.02
CA LEU A 420 -20.44 -34.54 5.13
C LEU A 420 -21.23 -33.48 5.90
N GLU A 421 -21.98 -33.89 6.92
CA GLU A 421 -22.69 -32.98 7.82
C GLU A 421 -21.72 -32.02 8.53
N ASP A 422 -20.61 -32.54 9.06
CA ASP A 422 -19.61 -31.73 9.74
C ASP A 422 -18.84 -30.81 8.78
N TYR A 423 -18.55 -31.28 7.57
CA TYR A 423 -17.94 -30.45 6.52
C TYR A 423 -18.81 -29.24 6.21
N PHE A 424 -20.11 -29.44 5.94
CA PHE A 424 -21.02 -28.33 5.65
C PHE A 424 -21.19 -27.40 6.86
N LYS A 425 -21.23 -27.92 8.09
CA LYS A 425 -21.22 -27.09 9.31
C LYS A 425 -19.97 -26.22 9.40
N VAL A 426 -18.79 -26.76 9.11
CA VAL A 426 -17.53 -26.00 9.12
C VAL A 426 -17.53 -24.93 8.04
N ILE A 427 -17.93 -25.26 6.81
CA ILE A 427 -18.02 -24.30 5.70
C ILE A 427 -19.00 -23.16 6.00
N SER A 428 -20.17 -23.45 6.57
CA SER A 428 -21.10 -22.42 7.05
C SER A 428 -20.52 -21.55 8.17
N GLY A 429 -19.73 -22.15 9.07
CA GLY A 429 -18.99 -21.40 10.08
C GLY A 429 -17.98 -20.41 9.50
N ILE A 430 -17.25 -20.82 8.44
CA ILE A 430 -16.33 -19.94 7.70
C ILE A 430 -17.12 -18.79 7.06
N GLU A 431 -18.24 -19.09 6.41
CA GLU A 431 -19.11 -18.08 5.80
C GLU A 431 -19.56 -17.03 6.83
N PHE A 432 -20.01 -17.47 7.99
CA PHE A 432 -20.43 -16.60 9.08
C PHE A 432 -19.30 -15.69 9.55
N GLN A 433 -18.10 -16.23 9.77
CA GLN A 433 -16.93 -15.45 10.19
C GLN A 433 -16.50 -14.40 9.16
N LEU A 434 -16.58 -14.72 7.87
CA LEU A 434 -16.26 -13.78 6.80
C LEU A 434 -17.30 -12.64 6.75
N LYS A 435 -18.59 -12.96 6.87
CA LYS A 435 -19.67 -11.95 6.98
C LYS A 435 -19.47 -11.06 8.21
N ASP A 436 -19.14 -11.66 9.35
CA ASP A 436 -18.90 -10.98 10.61
C ASP A 436 -17.69 -10.01 10.53
N PHE A 437 -16.64 -10.38 9.79
CA PHE A 437 -15.52 -9.48 9.50
C PHE A 437 -15.91 -8.33 8.57
N ILE A 438 -16.71 -8.58 7.53
CA ILE A 438 -17.18 -7.54 6.59
C ILE A 438 -18.05 -6.52 7.33
N GLU A 439 -18.95 -6.98 8.18
CA GLU A 439 -19.79 -6.10 8.99
C GLU A 439 -18.95 -5.23 9.92
N PHE A 440 -17.95 -5.84 10.57
CA PHE A 440 -17.00 -5.08 11.40
C PHE A 440 -16.20 -4.07 10.59
N LYS A 441 -15.70 -4.42 9.40
CA LYS A 441 -15.01 -3.46 8.53
C LYS A 441 -15.93 -2.28 8.19
N LYS A 442 -17.18 -2.53 7.80
CA LYS A 442 -18.17 -1.47 7.53
C LYS A 442 -18.49 -0.64 8.76
N GLU A 443 -18.44 -1.23 9.95
CA GLU A 443 -18.55 -0.50 11.22
C GLU A 443 -17.37 0.46 11.40
N ILE A 444 -16.14 -0.02 11.20
CA ILE A 444 -14.91 0.79 11.30
C ILE A 444 -14.85 1.87 10.23
N GLU A 445 -15.24 1.58 8.98
CA GLU A 445 -15.24 2.56 7.89
C GLU A 445 -16.17 3.74 8.14
N LYS A 446 -17.22 3.54 8.95
CA LYS A 446 -18.14 4.58 9.41
C LYS A 446 -17.60 5.36 10.61
N ASP A 447 -16.61 4.82 11.32
CA ASP A 447 -15.99 5.45 12.49
C ASP A 447 -14.62 6.03 12.12
N ASN A 448 -14.59 7.32 11.79
CA ASN A 448 -13.38 8.00 11.31
C ASN A 448 -12.18 7.83 12.25
N ASP A 449 -12.38 7.76 13.57
CA ASP A 449 -11.28 7.64 14.54
C ASP A 449 -10.65 6.24 14.51
N LEU A 450 -11.47 5.19 14.37
CA LEU A 450 -10.99 3.81 14.27
C LEU A 450 -10.52 3.45 12.86
N LYS A 451 -10.99 4.17 11.84
CA LYS A 451 -10.62 4.02 10.44
C LYS A 451 -9.18 4.46 10.17
N ILE A 452 -8.67 5.46 10.90
CA ILE A 452 -7.32 5.99 10.68
C ILE A 452 -6.28 4.86 10.80
N GLY A 453 -5.67 4.53 9.66
CA GLY A 453 -4.65 3.49 9.54
C GLY A 453 -5.17 2.04 9.54
N PHE A 454 -6.48 1.81 9.36
CA PHE A 454 -7.03 0.46 9.19
C PHE A 454 -6.56 -0.15 7.86
N SER A 455 -5.98 -1.35 7.90
CA SER A 455 -5.57 -2.11 6.71
C SER A 455 -6.22 -3.49 6.71
N ASP A 456 -7.01 -3.79 5.67
CA ASP A 456 -7.68 -5.09 5.51
C ASP A 456 -6.70 -6.26 5.60
N ASN A 457 -5.55 -6.13 4.94
CA ASN A 457 -4.52 -7.16 4.91
C ASN A 457 -3.92 -7.39 6.30
N LEU A 458 -3.56 -6.31 7.01
CA LEU A 458 -2.99 -6.42 8.35
C LEU A 458 -4.04 -6.91 9.37
N ALA A 459 -5.30 -6.50 9.24
CA ALA A 459 -6.41 -6.98 10.05
C ALA A 459 -6.60 -8.51 9.88
N GLN A 460 -6.67 -9.00 8.64
CA GLN A 460 -6.75 -10.44 8.36
C GLN A 460 -5.57 -11.21 8.94
N LYS A 461 -4.34 -10.73 8.73
CA LYS A 461 -3.13 -11.35 9.32
C LYS A 461 -3.20 -11.38 10.85
N THR A 462 -3.76 -10.35 11.46
CA THR A 462 -3.92 -10.26 12.91
C THR A 462 -4.98 -11.23 13.42
N ILE A 463 -6.09 -11.40 12.72
CA ILE A 463 -7.12 -12.40 13.04
C ILE A 463 -6.53 -13.82 12.94
N ILE A 464 -5.78 -14.12 11.89
CA ILE A 464 -5.08 -15.41 11.73
C ILE A 464 -4.09 -15.62 12.89
N PHE A 465 -3.34 -14.58 13.26
CA PHE A 465 -2.44 -14.63 14.41
C PHE A 465 -3.20 -14.88 15.72
N TYR A 466 -4.35 -14.25 15.94
CA TYR A 466 -5.21 -14.49 17.10
C TYR A 466 -5.64 -15.95 17.18
N LYS A 467 -6.14 -16.50 16.07
CA LYS A 467 -6.59 -17.90 16.01
C LYS A 467 -5.46 -18.89 16.19
N LYS A 468 -4.44 -18.80 15.33
CA LYS A 468 -3.35 -19.79 15.24
C LYS A 468 -2.42 -19.76 16.44
N PHE A 469 -2.20 -18.59 17.02
CA PHE A 469 -1.15 -18.39 18.00
C PHE A 469 -1.67 -18.00 19.38
N LEU A 470 -2.75 -17.24 19.50
CA LEU A 470 -3.28 -16.84 20.80
C LEU A 470 -4.47 -17.69 21.26
N ASP A 471 -4.93 -18.63 20.44
CA ASP A 471 -6.11 -19.45 20.68
C ASP A 471 -7.34 -18.55 20.95
N LYS A 472 -7.49 -17.50 20.13
CA LYS A 472 -8.55 -16.49 20.23
C LYS A 472 -9.36 -16.36 18.94
N GLU A 473 -10.66 -16.21 19.11
CA GLU A 473 -11.61 -15.98 18.02
C GLU A 473 -11.72 -14.52 17.56
N LEU A 474 -12.42 -14.31 16.42
CA LEU A 474 -12.66 -13.01 15.80
C LEU A 474 -13.27 -11.96 16.75
N TYR A 475 -14.18 -12.36 17.64
CA TYR A 475 -14.79 -11.42 18.60
C TYR A 475 -13.75 -10.79 19.55
N HIS A 476 -12.69 -11.52 19.90
CA HIS A 476 -11.60 -10.97 20.72
C HIS A 476 -10.85 -9.89 19.95
N PHE A 477 -10.58 -10.14 18.66
CA PHE A 477 -9.96 -9.15 17.79
C PHE A 477 -10.81 -7.88 17.71
N LYS A 478 -12.11 -8.00 17.48
CA LYS A 478 -13.04 -6.83 17.46
C LYS A 478 -12.99 -6.04 18.76
N ARG A 479 -13.13 -6.72 19.90
CA ARG A 479 -13.08 -6.12 21.25
C ARG A 479 -11.77 -5.37 21.49
N ASP A 480 -10.66 -5.98 21.12
CA ASP A 480 -9.33 -5.41 21.34
C ASP A 480 -9.06 -4.27 20.34
N TYR A 481 -9.53 -4.38 19.09
CA TYR A 481 -9.39 -3.35 18.05
C TYR A 481 -10.15 -2.07 18.41
N ARG A 482 -11.37 -2.19 18.94
CA ARG A 482 -12.14 -1.02 19.42
C ARG A 482 -11.38 -0.22 20.50
N LYS A 483 -10.45 -0.84 21.24
CA LYS A 483 -9.63 -0.17 22.25
C LYS A 483 -8.31 0.35 21.68
N LEU A 484 -7.61 -0.49 20.93
CA LEU A 484 -6.24 -0.25 20.49
C LEU A 484 -6.13 0.39 19.09
N GLY A 485 -7.23 0.43 18.33
CA GLY A 485 -7.28 0.93 16.96
C GLY A 485 -6.31 0.21 16.03
N SER A 486 -5.84 0.92 15.00
CA SER A 486 -4.92 0.42 13.98
C SER A 486 -3.58 -0.12 14.53
N SER A 487 -3.19 0.28 15.75
CA SER A 487 -1.99 -0.25 16.40
C SER A 487 -2.10 -1.76 16.65
N LEU A 488 -3.29 -2.30 16.91
CA LEU A 488 -3.49 -3.74 17.12
C LEU A 488 -3.04 -4.55 15.89
N GLN A 489 -3.22 -4.01 14.70
CA GLN A 489 -2.89 -4.71 13.44
C GLN A 489 -1.38 -4.92 13.25
N ARG A 490 -0.55 -4.32 14.12
CA ARG A 490 0.90 -4.46 14.14
C ARG A 490 1.39 -5.55 15.09
N ILE A 491 0.53 -6.10 15.95
CA ILE A 491 0.91 -7.15 16.90
C ILE A 491 1.56 -8.37 16.24
N PRO A 492 1.11 -8.87 15.07
CA PRO A 492 1.79 -10.01 14.43
C PRO A 492 3.27 -9.75 14.14
N LYS A 493 3.68 -8.49 13.92
CA LYS A 493 5.09 -8.13 13.73
C LYS A 493 5.91 -8.40 14.98
N LEU A 494 5.34 -8.27 16.18
CA LEU A 494 6.02 -8.62 17.42
C LEU A 494 6.47 -10.08 17.44
N LYS A 495 5.72 -11.00 16.81
CA LYS A 495 6.15 -12.40 16.70
C LYS A 495 7.46 -12.51 15.93
N ASN A 496 7.59 -11.82 14.81
CA ASN A 496 8.82 -11.83 14.02
C ASN A 496 9.98 -11.19 14.79
N ASP A 497 9.69 -10.12 15.54
CA ASP A 497 10.70 -9.28 16.19
C ASP A 497 11.23 -9.83 17.52
N TYR A 498 10.44 -10.68 18.21
CA TYR A 498 10.73 -11.06 19.60
C TYR A 498 10.60 -12.55 19.91
N PHE A 499 9.92 -13.36 19.08
CA PHE A 499 9.62 -14.76 19.41
C PHE A 499 10.87 -15.60 19.70
N TYR A 500 12.02 -15.28 19.09
CA TYR A 500 13.29 -15.97 19.33
C TYR A 500 13.81 -15.89 20.79
N PHE A 501 13.34 -14.92 21.58
CA PHE A 501 13.82 -14.71 22.96
C PHE A 501 12.97 -15.40 24.04
N PHE A 502 11.92 -16.12 23.63
CA PHE A 502 10.91 -16.68 24.52
C PHE A 502 10.54 -18.08 24.09
N GLU A 503 10.16 -18.92 25.06
CA GLU A 503 9.35 -20.09 24.73
C GLU A 503 7.96 -19.65 24.26
N GLU A 504 7.29 -20.51 23.47
CA GLU A 504 6.00 -20.17 22.87
C GLU A 504 4.96 -19.71 23.91
N ASN A 505 4.86 -20.41 25.04
CA ASN A 505 3.92 -20.07 26.10
C ASN A 505 4.24 -18.73 26.78
N GLU A 506 5.51 -18.42 26.98
CA GLU A 506 5.95 -17.13 27.55
C GLU A 506 5.67 -15.99 26.58
N PHE A 507 5.91 -16.20 25.29
CA PHE A 507 5.59 -15.22 24.27
C PHE A 507 4.08 -14.97 24.15
N LYS A 508 3.25 -16.02 24.23
CA LYS A 508 1.79 -15.87 24.32
C LYS A 508 1.39 -15.02 25.53
N LYS A 509 2.04 -15.20 26.69
CA LYS A 509 1.80 -14.36 27.88
C LYS A 509 2.21 -12.90 27.62
N MET A 510 3.35 -12.66 26.98
CA MET A 510 3.82 -11.33 26.58
C MET A 510 2.82 -10.60 25.68
N ILE A 511 2.38 -11.25 24.60
CA ILE A 511 1.42 -10.63 23.69
C ILE A 511 0.08 -10.36 24.39
N ASN A 512 -0.37 -11.28 25.24
CA ASN A 512 -1.57 -11.06 26.05
C ASN A 512 -1.42 -9.90 27.02
N TYR A 513 -0.25 -9.73 27.65
CA TYR A 513 0.04 -8.58 28.51
C TYR A 513 -0.02 -7.27 27.72
N VAL A 514 0.64 -7.21 26.55
CA VAL A 514 0.62 -6.02 25.67
C VAL A 514 -0.80 -5.67 25.25
N ILE A 515 -1.62 -6.64 24.84
CA ILE A 515 -3.03 -6.40 24.48
C ILE A 515 -3.86 -5.92 25.68
N LYS A 516 -3.67 -6.55 26.85
CA LYS A 516 -4.42 -6.22 28.08
C LYS A 516 -4.07 -4.85 28.65
N SER A 517 -2.86 -4.33 28.36
CA SER A 517 -2.46 -2.97 28.75
C SER A 517 -3.37 -1.88 28.16
N LYS A 518 -4.04 -2.17 27.04
CA LYS A 518 -4.86 -1.22 26.26
C LYS A 518 -4.08 0.05 25.87
N ASN A 519 -2.75 0.00 25.87
CA ASN A 519 -1.89 1.12 25.57
C ASN A 519 -1.42 1.06 24.11
N ARG A 520 -1.91 2.01 23.28
CA ARG A 520 -1.55 2.12 21.87
C ARG A 520 -0.08 2.48 21.67
N GLU A 521 0.46 3.35 22.52
CA GLU A 521 1.85 3.80 22.46
C GLU A 521 2.81 2.67 22.82
N LEU A 522 2.46 1.78 23.76
CA LEU A 522 3.26 0.59 24.04
C LEU A 522 3.46 -0.28 22.79
N ILE A 523 2.40 -0.51 22.00
CA ILE A 523 2.51 -1.30 20.76
C ILE A 523 3.39 -0.58 19.73
N LYS A 524 3.24 0.75 19.60
CA LYS A 524 4.08 1.55 18.70
C LYS A 524 5.55 1.46 19.11
N ASP A 525 5.87 1.67 20.38
CA ASP A 525 7.23 1.58 20.93
C ASP A 525 7.87 0.22 20.67
N LEU A 526 7.10 -0.86 20.80
CA LEU A 526 7.60 -2.21 20.54
C LEU A 526 7.83 -2.51 19.04
N VAL A 527 7.16 -1.79 18.13
CA VAL A 527 7.17 -2.05 16.68
C VAL A 527 8.05 -1.07 15.89
N ASN A 528 8.39 0.09 16.47
CA ASN A 528 8.99 1.24 15.78
C ASN A 528 10.45 1.07 15.32
N ILE A 529 11.13 -0.03 15.64
CA ILE A 529 12.51 -0.26 15.22
C ILE A 529 12.58 -1.27 14.08
N ASN A 530 13.47 -1.00 13.11
CA ASN A 530 13.78 -1.96 12.05
C ASN A 530 14.73 -3.04 12.57
N LYS A 531 14.16 -4.13 13.08
CA LYS A 531 14.91 -5.24 13.70
C LYS A 531 15.55 -6.23 12.73
N ASP A 532 15.38 -6.02 11.42
CA ASP A 532 16.20 -6.72 10.43
C ASP A 532 17.69 -6.32 10.52
N ASP A 533 18.01 -5.28 11.32
CA ASP A 533 19.38 -4.99 11.73
C ASP A 533 19.89 -6.05 12.73
N VAL A 534 20.76 -6.94 12.22
CA VAL A 534 21.49 -7.99 12.96
C VAL A 534 22.07 -7.49 14.29
N LYS A 535 22.44 -6.20 14.39
CA LYS A 535 23.03 -5.63 15.59
C LYS A 535 22.02 -5.46 16.75
N VAL A 536 20.75 -5.13 16.47
CA VAL A 536 19.69 -5.02 17.50
C VAL A 536 19.38 -6.38 18.11
N ASN A 537 19.31 -7.43 17.29
CA ASN A 537 19.09 -8.79 17.80
C ASN A 537 20.26 -9.28 18.66
N ARG A 538 21.51 -8.99 18.25
CA ARG A 538 22.70 -9.28 19.07
C ARG A 538 22.70 -8.53 20.40
N LEU A 539 22.20 -7.29 20.44
CA LEU A 539 22.06 -6.53 21.68
C LEU A 539 21.10 -7.26 22.65
N TYR A 540 19.90 -7.64 22.20
CA TYR A 540 18.95 -8.37 23.05
C TYR A 540 19.47 -9.73 23.53
N GLN A 541 20.19 -10.48 22.68
CA GLN A 541 20.85 -11.72 23.11
C GLN A 541 21.89 -11.48 24.22
N LYS A 542 22.67 -10.40 24.11
CA LYS A 542 23.63 -10.01 25.16
C LYS A 542 22.93 -9.55 26.44
N ILE A 543 21.80 -8.85 26.32
CA ILE A 543 21.03 -8.41 27.48
C ILE A 543 20.51 -9.62 28.25
N PHE A 544 19.81 -10.54 27.58
CA PHE A 544 19.23 -11.71 28.24
C PHE A 544 20.27 -12.68 28.79
N SER A 545 21.46 -12.77 28.21
CA SER A 545 22.53 -13.64 28.73
C SER A 545 23.24 -13.10 29.98
N ARG A 546 23.02 -11.84 30.34
CA ARG A 546 23.67 -11.16 31.48
C ARG A 546 22.70 -10.69 32.57
N LEU A 547 21.41 -10.85 32.32
CA LEU A 547 20.38 -10.52 33.28
C LEU A 547 20.36 -11.58 34.39
N THR A 548 20.54 -11.15 35.64
CA THR A 548 20.57 -12.06 36.82
C THR A 548 19.23 -12.15 37.54
N SER A 549 18.32 -11.21 37.28
CA SER A 549 16.97 -11.20 37.84
C SER A 549 16.10 -12.29 37.21
N GLU A 550 15.16 -12.84 37.99
CA GLU A 550 14.14 -13.75 37.47
C GLU A 550 13.32 -13.06 36.37
N ARG A 551 13.22 -13.71 35.21
CA ARG A 551 12.50 -13.17 34.07
C ARG A 551 11.02 -13.15 34.35
N ASN A 552 10.38 -12.02 34.06
CA ASN A 552 8.92 -11.94 34.00
C ASN A 552 8.49 -11.07 32.81
N VAL A 553 7.27 -11.31 32.36
CA VAL A 553 6.72 -10.71 31.14
C VAL A 553 6.65 -9.18 31.23
N GLU A 554 6.28 -8.63 32.38
CA GLU A 554 6.13 -7.18 32.57
C GLU A 554 7.47 -6.47 32.43
N ASN A 555 8.49 -6.96 33.12
CA ASN A 555 9.84 -6.41 33.07
C ASN A 555 10.48 -6.61 31.70
N ASP A 556 10.25 -7.74 31.02
CA ASP A 556 10.72 -7.97 29.66
C ASP A 556 10.09 -6.99 28.66
N VAL A 557 8.77 -6.76 28.76
CA VAL A 557 8.08 -5.77 27.92
C VAL A 557 8.62 -4.37 28.17
N LYS A 558 8.82 -4.00 29.44
CA LYS A 558 9.39 -2.70 29.83
C LYS A 558 10.84 -2.57 29.35
N LEU A 559 11.62 -3.64 29.40
CA LEU A 559 12.98 -3.71 28.87
C LEU A 559 12.99 -3.44 27.37
N PHE A 560 12.16 -4.13 26.58
CA PHE A 560 12.06 -3.86 25.15
C PHE A 560 11.59 -2.45 24.85
N GLN A 561 10.57 -1.98 25.56
CA GLN A 561 10.05 -0.63 25.39
C GLN A 561 11.14 0.42 25.65
N LYS A 562 11.80 0.38 26.81
CA LYS A 562 12.84 1.35 27.18
C LYS A 562 14.07 1.28 26.29
N THR A 563 14.46 0.07 25.88
CA THR A 563 15.58 -0.12 24.95
C THR A 563 15.26 0.44 23.58
N ASN A 564 14.05 0.17 23.07
CA ASN A 564 13.63 0.72 21.79
C ASN A 564 13.53 2.26 21.84
N GLN A 565 12.95 2.81 22.90
CA GLN A 565 12.90 4.26 23.12
C GLN A 565 14.31 4.87 23.16
N LEU A 566 15.28 4.21 23.80
CA LEU A 566 16.67 4.66 23.80
C LEU A 566 17.28 4.60 22.39
N ILE A 567 17.10 3.51 21.65
CA ILE A 567 17.64 3.38 20.29
C ILE A 567 17.06 4.49 19.40
N SER A 568 15.74 4.70 19.41
CA SER A 568 15.11 5.78 18.64
C SER A 568 15.61 7.16 19.06
N PHE A 569 15.78 7.38 20.37
CA PHE A 569 16.40 8.61 20.88
C PHE A 569 17.82 8.80 20.33
N LEU A 570 18.66 7.76 20.39
CA LEU A 570 20.04 7.80 19.92
C LEU A 570 20.13 8.01 18.40
N GLU A 571 19.31 7.31 17.62
CA GLU A 571 19.21 7.48 16.16
C GLU A 571 18.89 8.93 15.78
N GLU A 572 18.01 9.59 16.53
CA GLU A 572 17.69 11.01 16.32
C GLU A 572 18.75 11.96 16.89
N ALA A 573 19.40 11.60 18.01
CA ALA A 573 20.34 12.45 18.73
C ALA A 573 21.77 12.44 18.15
N THR A 574 22.21 11.38 17.47
CA THR A 574 23.61 11.27 17.03
C THR A 574 23.88 11.71 15.59
N LYS A 575 22.88 11.69 14.70
CA LYS A 575 22.91 12.00 13.25
C LYS A 575 23.97 11.31 12.37
N ASN A 576 25.14 10.93 12.88
CA ASN A 576 26.28 10.32 12.16
C ASN A 576 27.14 9.38 13.02
N GLU A 577 26.92 9.30 14.34
CA GLU A 577 27.66 8.37 15.21
C GLU A 577 26.99 7.00 15.24
N ASN A 578 27.78 5.95 15.43
CA ASN A 578 27.29 4.58 15.49
C ASN A 578 26.47 4.37 16.77
N VAL A 579 25.14 4.36 16.64
CA VAL A 579 24.18 4.09 17.74
C VAL A 579 24.56 2.85 18.55
N PHE A 580 25.19 1.86 17.92
CA PHE A 580 25.61 0.63 18.58
C PHE A 580 26.78 0.77 19.55
N ASP A 581 27.61 1.81 19.41
CA ASP A 581 28.68 2.05 20.37
C ASP A 581 28.09 2.48 21.72
N TYR A 582 27.03 3.28 21.69
CA TYR A 582 26.28 3.66 22.89
C TYR A 582 25.44 2.51 23.45
N THR A 583 24.73 1.75 22.61
CA THR A 583 23.93 0.63 23.13
C THR A 583 24.78 -0.54 23.64
N ASN A 584 26.02 -0.70 23.17
CA ASN A 584 26.96 -1.66 23.76
C ASN A 584 27.30 -1.31 25.22
N LYS A 585 27.25 -0.04 25.64
CA LYS A 585 27.45 0.37 27.04
C LYS A 585 26.41 -0.23 27.99
N LEU A 586 25.22 -0.55 27.49
CA LEU A 586 24.17 -1.22 28.28
C LEU A 586 24.57 -2.64 28.71
N VAL A 587 25.48 -3.25 27.97
CA VAL A 587 25.93 -4.63 28.16
C VAL A 587 27.46 -4.68 28.34
N GLU A 588 28.06 -3.64 28.93
CA GLU A 588 29.48 -3.66 29.30
C GLU A 588 29.73 -4.43 30.59
N SER A 589 28.83 -4.32 31.57
CA SER A 589 28.89 -5.11 32.81
C SER A 589 28.67 -6.60 32.51
N LYS A 590 29.35 -7.47 33.28
CA LYS A 590 29.22 -8.92 33.12
C LYS A 590 27.82 -9.41 33.51
N GLU A 591 27.24 -8.84 34.56
CA GLU A 591 25.94 -9.19 35.11
C GLU A 591 25.21 -7.93 35.60
N PHE A 592 23.88 -7.90 35.49
CA PHE A 592 23.05 -6.79 35.95
C PHE A 592 21.59 -7.20 36.23
N THR A 593 20.89 -6.44 37.08
CA THR A 593 19.45 -6.54 37.30
C THR A 593 18.65 -5.64 36.35
N TYR A 594 17.32 -5.75 36.33
CA TYR A 594 16.49 -4.83 35.54
C TYR A 594 16.66 -3.36 35.98
N ASP A 595 16.80 -3.11 37.28
CA ASP A 595 16.95 -1.75 37.80
C ASP A 595 18.29 -1.14 37.40
N ASP A 596 19.38 -1.92 37.50
CA ASP A 596 20.70 -1.53 37.01
C ASP A 596 20.65 -1.20 35.50
N TYR A 597 19.91 -2.00 34.72
CA TYR A 597 19.76 -1.80 33.29
C TYR A 597 19.01 -0.50 32.96
N PHE A 598 17.91 -0.22 33.66
CA PHE A 598 17.15 1.01 33.46
C PHE A 598 17.92 2.25 33.92
N GLU A 599 18.71 2.14 34.99
CA GLU A 599 19.62 3.20 35.42
C GLU A 599 20.68 3.48 34.34
N LYS A 600 21.26 2.42 33.76
CA LYS A 600 22.24 2.54 32.66
C LYS A 600 21.66 3.23 31.42
N ILE A 601 20.40 2.94 31.06
CA ILE A 601 19.69 3.66 29.99
C ILE A 601 19.66 5.17 30.28
N ASN A 602 19.32 5.54 31.51
CA ASN A 602 19.25 6.95 31.90
C ASN A 602 20.64 7.60 31.90
N ASP A 603 21.68 6.89 32.33
CA ASP A 603 23.04 7.40 32.31
C ASP A 603 23.55 7.66 30.89
N ILE A 604 23.23 6.80 29.93
CA ILE A 604 23.52 7.06 28.51
C ILE A 604 22.81 8.33 28.05
N LYS A 605 21.52 8.53 28.37
CA LYS A 605 20.80 9.76 28.03
C LYS A 605 21.46 11.00 28.64
N LYS A 606 21.89 10.92 29.90
CA LYS A 606 22.59 12.01 30.59
C LYS A 606 23.88 12.43 29.87
N GLU A 607 24.62 11.51 29.24
CA GLU A 607 25.79 11.87 28.41
C GLU A 607 25.42 12.84 27.27
N PHE A 608 24.21 12.71 26.71
CA PHE A 608 23.70 13.63 25.69
C PHE A 608 23.11 14.90 26.28
N TYR A 609 22.47 14.82 27.45
CA TYR A 609 21.97 16.01 28.15
C TYR A 609 23.12 16.98 28.46
N LYS A 610 24.29 16.45 28.85
CA LYS A 610 25.51 17.25 29.07
C LYS A 610 25.94 18.08 27.87
N LYS A 611 25.65 17.62 26.64
CA LYS A 611 25.94 18.38 25.41
C LYS A 611 25.10 19.66 25.29
N VAL A 612 23.97 19.75 26.01
CA VAL A 612 23.05 20.89 25.97
C VAL A 612 23.13 21.73 27.24
N VAL A 613 23.19 21.09 28.41
CA VAL A 613 23.07 21.78 29.72
C VAL A 613 24.31 21.69 30.61
N GLY A 614 25.40 21.04 30.15
CA GLY A 614 26.58 20.80 30.97
C GLY A 614 26.30 19.86 32.14
N ASP A 615 26.94 20.08 33.30
CA ASP A 615 26.83 19.23 34.49
C ASP A 615 25.58 19.51 35.36
N ARG A 616 24.59 20.23 34.83
CA ARG A 616 23.36 20.57 35.57
C ARG A 616 22.53 19.33 35.85
N VAL A 617 21.86 19.35 37.01
CA VAL A 617 20.92 18.29 37.41
C VAL A 617 19.60 18.47 36.68
N ILE A 618 19.17 17.44 35.96
CA ILE A 618 17.87 17.41 35.27
C ILE A 618 16.82 16.80 36.21
N PRO A 619 15.74 17.52 36.57
CA PRO A 619 14.62 16.95 37.30
C PRO A 619 13.97 15.80 36.53
N LYS A 620 13.49 14.78 37.24
CA LYS A 620 12.94 13.57 36.60
C LYS A 620 11.72 13.88 35.73
N GLU A 621 10.84 14.78 36.19
CA GLU A 621 9.70 15.27 35.43
C GLU A 621 10.09 16.02 34.13
N PHE A 622 11.34 16.48 34.02
CA PHE A 622 11.85 17.20 32.85
C PHE A 622 12.53 16.27 31.82
N GLU A 623 12.72 14.98 32.12
CA GLU A 623 13.47 14.05 31.26
C GLU A 623 12.87 13.91 29.86
N ASP A 624 11.54 13.84 29.73
CA ASP A 624 10.87 13.71 28.44
C ASP A 624 10.99 14.98 27.61
N VAL A 625 10.92 16.14 28.26
CA VAL A 625 11.16 17.44 27.62
C VAL A 625 12.61 17.54 27.16
N MET A 626 13.55 17.12 28.01
CA MET A 626 14.98 17.12 27.71
C MET A 626 15.32 16.18 26.55
N ASN A 627 14.65 15.02 26.44
CA ASN A 627 14.80 14.14 25.28
C ASN A 627 14.47 14.88 23.98
N HIS A 628 13.36 15.62 23.95
CA HIS A 628 12.97 16.41 22.80
C HIS A 628 13.96 17.55 22.51
N ILE A 629 14.44 18.24 23.54
CA ILE A 629 15.43 19.31 23.42
C ILE A 629 16.74 18.80 22.82
N VAL A 630 17.29 17.68 23.32
CA VAL A 630 18.52 17.09 22.77
C VAL A 630 18.35 16.71 21.30
N ILE A 631 17.21 16.12 20.95
CA ILE A 631 16.91 15.76 19.57
C ILE A 631 16.81 17.03 18.69
N GLY A 632 16.18 18.10 19.21
CA GLY A 632 16.14 19.39 18.53
C GLY A 632 17.55 19.93 18.31
N HIS A 633 18.38 19.95 19.36
CA HIS A 633 19.75 20.42 19.36
C HIS A 633 20.64 19.68 18.35
N SER A 634 20.57 18.35 18.32
CA SER A 634 21.34 17.52 17.37
C SER A 634 20.96 17.81 15.93
N LYS A 635 19.70 18.21 15.67
CA LYS A 635 19.19 18.45 14.33
C LYS A 635 19.72 19.73 13.69
N LEU A 636 20.17 20.70 14.48
CA LEU A 636 20.59 22.04 14.03
C LEU A 636 21.99 22.08 13.38
N GLY A 637 22.32 21.11 12.52
CA GLY A 637 23.70 20.77 12.06
C GLY A 637 24.61 21.92 11.58
N HIS A 638 24.06 23.07 11.18
CA HIS A 638 24.83 24.24 10.72
C HIS A 638 24.39 25.59 11.33
N GLU A 639 23.35 25.62 12.17
CA GLU A 639 22.76 26.86 12.73
C GLU A 639 23.28 27.12 14.14
N ILE A 640 24.58 27.44 14.25
CA ILE A 640 25.27 27.63 15.54
C ILE A 640 24.53 28.62 16.45
N LYS A 641 23.98 29.71 15.89
CA LYS A 641 23.23 30.71 16.65
C LYS A 641 21.97 30.14 17.32
N ILE A 642 21.16 29.38 16.58
CA ILE A 642 19.91 28.79 17.08
C ILE A 642 20.21 27.70 18.12
N ARG A 643 21.29 26.93 17.90
CA ARG A 643 21.76 25.95 18.89
C ARG A 643 22.16 26.61 20.20
N ASN A 644 22.97 27.66 20.15
CA ASN A 644 23.40 28.40 21.33
C ASN A 644 22.22 29.05 22.06
N ALA A 645 21.23 29.56 21.32
CA ALA A 645 20.00 30.08 21.89
C ALA A 645 19.24 29.01 22.69
N LEU A 646 19.09 27.81 22.11
CA LEU A 646 18.46 26.68 22.81
C LEU A 646 19.22 26.28 24.08
N GLU A 647 20.54 26.14 24.01
CA GLU A 647 21.40 25.82 25.17
C GLU A 647 21.26 26.87 26.28
N MET A 648 21.29 28.15 25.92
CA MET A 648 21.14 29.27 26.84
C MET A 648 19.76 29.29 27.51
N MET A 649 18.68 29.09 26.74
CA MET A 649 17.31 29.05 27.26
C MET A 649 17.16 27.94 28.30
N VAL A 650 17.56 26.71 27.94
CA VAL A 650 17.36 25.54 28.80
C VAL A 650 18.29 25.59 30.02
N SER A 651 19.54 26.02 29.85
CA SER A 651 20.48 26.15 30.97
C SER A 651 20.01 27.17 32.00
N ASN A 652 19.55 28.35 31.56
CA ASN A 652 19.04 29.37 32.49
C ASN A 652 17.72 28.94 33.13
N TYR A 653 16.86 28.22 32.42
CA TYR A 653 15.63 27.68 32.99
C TYR A 653 15.92 26.75 34.17
N LEU A 654 16.92 25.88 34.03
CA LEU A 654 17.35 24.98 35.08
C LEU A 654 18.00 25.71 36.27
N ASP A 655 18.77 26.77 36.02
CA ASP A 655 19.50 27.49 37.07
C ASP A 655 18.62 28.49 37.83
N SER A 656 17.70 29.15 37.12
CA SER A 656 17.05 30.39 37.56
C SER A 656 15.52 30.35 37.46
N GLY A 657 14.95 29.32 36.83
CA GLY A 657 13.52 29.16 36.65
C GLY A 657 12.94 29.96 35.48
N GLU A 658 11.64 29.80 35.27
CA GLU A 658 10.85 30.38 34.17
C GLU A 658 11.01 31.91 34.06
N GLU A 659 10.63 32.64 35.11
CA GLU A 659 10.53 34.11 35.09
C GLU A 659 11.86 34.78 34.75
N LYS A 660 12.96 34.33 35.38
CA LYS A 660 14.30 34.88 35.12
C LYS A 660 14.79 34.53 33.72
N THR A 661 14.42 33.38 33.19
CA THR A 661 14.80 32.98 31.82
C THR A 661 14.06 33.85 30.79
N PHE A 662 12.77 34.08 31.01
CA PHE A 662 11.98 34.99 30.19
C PHE A 662 12.55 36.42 30.21
N GLU A 663 12.84 36.96 31.40
CA GLU A 663 13.45 38.29 31.53
C GLU A 663 14.85 38.38 30.91
N LEU A 664 15.65 37.31 30.96
CA LEU A 664 16.94 37.25 30.27
C LEU A 664 16.77 37.40 28.75
N LEU A 665 15.83 36.65 28.16
CA LEU A 665 15.56 36.69 26.72
C LEU A 665 15.14 38.10 26.27
N ARG A 666 14.23 38.74 27.00
CA ARG A 666 13.79 40.12 26.72
C ARG A 666 14.95 41.12 26.74
N ASN A 667 15.96 40.87 27.56
CA ASN A 667 17.10 41.77 27.78
C ASN A 667 18.31 41.53 26.87
N LEU A 668 18.23 40.57 25.94
CA LEU A 668 19.26 40.38 24.91
C LEU A 668 19.37 41.63 24.03
N GLU A 669 20.58 41.94 23.56
CA GLU A 669 20.85 43.16 22.78
C GLU A 669 19.96 43.27 21.54
N ASN A 670 19.83 42.20 20.75
CA ASN A 670 18.93 42.15 19.60
C ASN A 670 17.46 42.38 19.99
N ASN A 671 17.02 41.82 21.12
CA ASN A 671 15.64 41.97 21.58
C ASN A 671 15.37 43.38 22.10
N LYS A 672 16.35 44.04 22.74
CA LYS A 672 16.26 45.47 23.09
C LYS A 672 16.11 46.36 21.87
N GLU A 673 16.83 46.07 20.78
CA GLU A 673 16.70 46.80 19.52
C GLU A 673 15.34 46.58 18.85
N ILE A 674 14.84 45.34 18.86
CA ILE A 674 13.51 44.98 18.35
C ILE A 674 12.43 45.72 19.14
N ARG A 675 12.50 45.66 20.48
CA ARG A 675 11.56 46.35 21.38
C ARG A 675 11.56 47.85 21.12
N SER A 676 12.73 48.49 21.12
CA SER A 676 12.86 49.93 20.84
C SER A 676 12.28 50.32 19.48
N PHE A 677 12.44 49.48 18.45
CA PHE A 677 11.88 49.74 17.12
C PHE A 677 10.34 49.81 17.13
N TYR A 678 9.67 48.91 17.85
CA TYR A 678 8.21 48.88 17.91
C TYR A 678 7.63 49.85 18.95
N GLU A 679 8.29 50.05 20.08
CA GLU A 679 7.93 51.06 21.08
C GLU A 679 7.93 52.47 20.45
N ASN A 680 8.89 52.78 19.58
CA ASN A 680 8.94 54.04 18.82
C ASN A 680 7.76 54.23 17.84
N LYS A 681 7.00 53.16 17.55
CA LYS A 681 5.77 53.20 16.75
C LYS A 681 4.50 53.29 17.60
N GLY A 682 4.63 53.41 18.92
CA GLY A 682 3.50 53.48 19.86
C GLY A 682 2.92 52.12 20.25
N ILE A 683 3.61 51.01 19.94
CA ILE A 683 3.18 49.66 20.29
C ILE A 683 3.63 49.32 21.71
N ASP A 684 2.74 48.77 22.53
CA ASP A 684 3.09 48.22 23.84
C ASP A 684 3.67 46.81 23.69
N VAL A 685 5.00 46.75 23.54
CA VAL A 685 5.73 45.49 23.35
C VAL A 685 5.71 44.62 24.61
N ASP A 686 5.56 45.21 25.80
CA ASP A 686 5.45 44.45 27.06
C ASP A 686 4.14 43.68 27.13
N VAL A 687 3.05 44.31 26.71
CA VAL A 687 1.75 43.64 26.59
C VAL A 687 1.76 42.60 25.48
N PHE A 688 2.48 42.83 24.38
CA PHE A 688 2.65 41.82 23.33
C PHE A 688 3.39 40.57 23.84
N GLU A 689 4.53 40.75 24.51
CA GLU A 689 5.37 39.64 24.98
C GLU A 689 4.73 38.86 26.13
N LYS A 690 4.11 39.55 27.09
CA LYS A 690 3.46 38.92 28.26
C LYS A 690 2.03 38.47 27.98
N GLY A 691 1.42 39.01 26.93
CA GLY A 691 0.05 38.77 26.57
C GLY A 691 -0.97 39.38 27.53
N ILE A 692 -2.24 39.13 27.21
CA ILE A 692 -3.35 39.33 28.13
C ILE A 692 -3.94 37.97 28.49
N LYS A 693 -4.44 37.84 29.72
CA LYS A 693 -5.24 36.68 30.10
C LYS A 693 -6.72 37.00 29.96
N ARG A 694 -7.44 36.17 29.22
CA ARG A 694 -8.90 36.24 29.07
C ARG A 694 -9.49 34.85 29.14
N SER A 695 -10.72 34.78 29.64
CA SER A 695 -11.45 33.53 29.69
C SER A 695 -12.77 33.71 28.95
N TYR A 696 -13.14 32.73 28.14
CA TYR A 696 -14.39 32.73 27.41
C TYR A 696 -15.18 31.46 27.73
N ASP A 697 -16.50 31.60 27.84
CA ASP A 697 -17.38 30.45 27.97
C ASP A 697 -17.57 29.84 26.59
N VAL A 698 -17.02 28.65 26.41
CA VAL A 698 -17.05 27.94 25.13
C VAL A 698 -18.02 26.78 25.21
N LYS A 699 -18.88 26.69 24.20
CA LYS A 699 -19.79 25.57 24.04
C LYS A 699 -19.11 24.44 23.29
N THR A 700 -19.46 23.22 23.69
CA THR A 700 -19.10 22.04 22.91
C THR A 700 -19.78 22.12 21.54
N ASN A 701 -19.09 21.62 20.51
CA ASN A 701 -19.60 21.66 19.15
C ASN A 701 -20.91 20.84 19.02
N ASP A 702 -22.02 21.46 18.63
CA ASP A 702 -23.32 20.79 18.48
C ASP A 702 -23.30 19.66 17.44
N ASP A 703 -22.46 19.77 16.41
CA ASP A 703 -22.24 18.70 15.42
C ASP A 703 -21.56 17.48 16.05
N PHE A 704 -20.74 17.69 17.08
CA PHE A 704 -20.06 16.61 17.79
C PHE A 704 -21.02 15.87 18.72
N PHE A 705 -21.92 16.58 19.41
CA PHE A 705 -22.99 15.95 20.21
C PHE A 705 -23.93 15.11 19.36
N THR A 706 -24.34 15.66 18.23
CA THR A 706 -25.22 14.95 17.28
C THR A 706 -24.56 13.63 16.84
N LYS A 707 -23.28 13.65 16.49
CA LYS A 707 -22.52 12.45 16.12
C LYS A 707 -22.37 11.42 17.24
N ILE A 708 -22.12 11.85 18.48
CA ILE A 708 -22.02 10.93 19.63
C ILE A 708 -23.39 10.32 19.95
N GLU A 709 -24.45 11.11 19.92
CA GLU A 709 -25.80 10.66 20.22
C GLU A 709 -26.32 9.70 19.14
N GLU A 710 -26.05 9.99 17.86
CA GLU A 710 -26.28 9.06 16.75
C GLU A 710 -25.53 7.74 16.96
N ARG A 711 -24.25 7.82 17.36
CA ARG A 711 -23.42 6.64 17.64
C ARG A 711 -23.97 5.84 18.82
N ARG A 712 -24.40 6.50 19.89
CA ARG A 712 -25.02 5.86 21.06
C ARG A 712 -26.32 5.16 20.67
N GLN A 713 -27.20 5.85 19.94
CA GLN A 713 -28.46 5.28 19.50
C GLN A 713 -28.23 4.11 18.55
N LYS A 714 -27.19 4.16 17.72
CA LYS A 714 -26.78 3.03 16.87
C LYS A 714 -26.37 1.80 17.69
N GLU A 715 -25.56 1.95 18.73
CA GLU A 715 -25.18 0.83 19.62
C GLU A 715 -26.39 0.25 20.35
N ILE A 716 -27.32 1.10 20.80
CA ILE A 716 -28.58 0.66 21.43
C ILE A 716 -29.45 -0.08 20.40
N ASN A 717 -29.52 0.40 19.16
CA ASN A 717 -30.25 -0.27 18.08
C ASN A 717 -29.64 -1.62 17.71
N GLN A 718 -28.31 -1.75 17.75
CA GLN A 718 -27.63 -3.04 17.57
C GLN A 718 -27.95 -4.01 18.71
N ALA A 719 -28.00 -3.53 19.96
CA ALA A 719 -28.49 -4.34 21.08
C ALA A 719 -29.94 -4.83 20.85
N TYR A 720 -30.82 -3.99 20.29
CA TYR A 720 -32.18 -4.41 19.90
C TYR A 720 -32.22 -5.46 18.79
N GLN A 721 -31.33 -5.36 17.80
CA GLN A 721 -31.22 -6.36 16.71
C GLN A 721 -30.74 -7.73 17.23
N CYS A 722 -29.87 -7.74 18.24
CA CYS A 722 -29.50 -8.97 18.92
C CYS A 722 -30.66 -9.51 19.79
N LEU A 723 -31.40 -8.63 20.47
CA LEU A 723 -32.58 -9.01 21.27
C LEU A 723 -33.72 -9.57 20.42
N SER A 724 -33.91 -9.12 19.17
CA SER A 724 -34.97 -9.63 18.29
C SER A 724 -34.79 -11.08 17.87
N GLN A 725 -33.63 -11.66 18.17
CA GLN A 725 -33.36 -13.08 18.00
C GLN A 725 -33.75 -13.89 19.26
N LEU A 726 -34.05 -13.22 20.37
CA LEU A 726 -34.32 -13.82 21.69
C LEU A 726 -35.77 -13.59 22.15
N ILE A 727 -36.34 -12.43 21.86
CA ILE A 727 -37.68 -12.00 22.30
C ILE A 727 -38.51 -11.45 21.13
N SER A 728 -39.83 -11.32 21.31
CA SER A 728 -40.73 -10.90 20.23
C SER A 728 -40.54 -9.42 19.85
N GLU A 729 -40.92 -9.06 18.62
CA GLU A 729 -40.89 -7.65 18.17
C GLU A 729 -41.76 -6.75 19.04
N GLU A 730 -42.89 -7.25 19.56
CA GLU A 730 -43.80 -6.52 20.44
C GLU A 730 -43.11 -6.15 21.78
N GLU A 731 -42.36 -7.08 22.37
CA GLU A 731 -41.59 -6.84 23.60
C GLU A 731 -40.45 -5.85 23.38
N ILE A 732 -39.81 -5.87 22.21
CA ILE A 732 -38.77 -4.91 21.85
C ILE A 732 -39.35 -3.52 21.66
N GLU A 733 -40.51 -3.41 21.02
CA GLU A 733 -41.14 -2.12 20.79
C GLU A 733 -41.63 -1.48 22.10
N GLU A 734 -42.09 -2.29 23.06
CA GLU A 734 -42.35 -1.83 24.42
C GLU A 734 -41.10 -1.30 25.13
N ILE A 735 -39.93 -1.92 24.91
CA ILE A 735 -38.66 -1.43 25.46
C ILE A 735 -38.26 -0.12 24.78
N LYS A 736 -38.34 -0.03 23.44
CA LYS A 736 -38.02 1.18 22.68
C LYS A 736 -38.87 2.38 23.08
N ASN A 737 -40.15 2.15 23.37
CA ASN A 737 -41.09 3.20 23.80
C ASN A 737 -40.81 3.73 25.23
N LYS A 738 -39.91 3.12 25.99
CA LYS A 738 -39.48 3.62 27.31
C LYS A 738 -38.36 4.68 27.15
N PRO A 739 -38.23 5.62 28.10
CA PRO A 739 -37.12 6.59 28.10
C PRO A 739 -35.74 5.90 28.04
N SER A 740 -34.78 6.46 27.30
CA SER A 740 -33.41 5.93 27.12
C SER A 740 -32.75 5.42 28.42
N ARG A 741 -32.90 6.15 29.54
CA ARG A 741 -32.37 5.74 30.86
C ARG A 741 -32.97 4.43 31.42
N LYS A 742 -34.19 4.07 31.00
CA LYS A 742 -34.90 2.85 31.38
C LYS A 742 -34.64 1.70 30.39
N GLN A 743 -34.39 1.99 29.12
CA GLN A 743 -34.10 0.99 28.09
C GLN A 743 -32.98 0.03 28.50
N PHE A 744 -31.85 0.55 28.98
CA PHE A 744 -30.73 -0.26 29.47
C PHE A 744 -31.09 -1.25 30.58
N ARG A 745 -31.98 -0.86 31.51
CA ARG A 745 -32.39 -1.73 32.63
C ARG A 745 -33.33 -2.82 32.16
N GLU A 746 -34.21 -2.50 31.23
CA GLU A 746 -35.18 -3.43 30.68
C GLU A 746 -34.50 -4.47 29.79
N ILE A 747 -33.55 -4.04 28.95
CA ILE A 747 -32.69 -4.97 28.20
C ILE A 747 -31.92 -5.88 29.17
N GLN A 748 -31.33 -5.33 30.24
CA GLN A 748 -30.59 -6.14 31.21
C GLN A 748 -31.50 -7.16 31.93
N LYS A 749 -32.76 -6.82 32.20
CA LYS A 749 -33.75 -7.76 32.74
C LYS A 749 -34.04 -8.90 31.77
N VAL A 750 -34.22 -8.60 30.48
CA VAL A 750 -34.39 -9.62 29.44
C VAL A 750 -33.18 -10.57 29.43
N ILE A 751 -31.96 -10.04 29.39
CA ILE A 751 -30.74 -10.87 29.43
C ILE A 751 -30.64 -11.72 30.69
N ASN A 752 -31.02 -11.18 31.86
CA ASN A 752 -30.90 -11.91 33.12
C ASN A 752 -31.96 -13.01 33.26
N ASN A 753 -33.11 -12.85 32.62
CA ASN A 753 -34.23 -13.80 32.68
C ASN A 753 -34.23 -14.81 31.51
N TYR A 754 -33.45 -14.55 30.45
CA TYR A 754 -33.33 -15.45 29.31
C TYR A 754 -32.29 -16.54 29.58
N GLU A 755 -32.64 -17.80 29.33
CA GLU A 755 -31.75 -18.94 29.52
C GLU A 755 -30.92 -19.17 28.25
N PHE A 756 -29.62 -18.85 28.31
CA PHE A 756 -28.71 -18.98 27.17
C PHE A 756 -28.07 -20.36 27.12
N ASP A 757 -28.19 -21.03 25.98
CA ASP A 757 -27.50 -22.27 25.65
C ASP A 757 -26.22 -22.02 24.84
N ILE A 758 -25.52 -23.09 24.44
CA ILE A 758 -24.26 -23.01 23.68
C ILE A 758 -24.46 -22.31 22.32
N SER A 759 -25.64 -22.41 21.72
CA SER A 759 -25.92 -21.86 20.39
C SER A 759 -26.18 -20.36 20.41
N ASN A 760 -26.64 -19.79 21.54
CA ASN A 760 -27.00 -18.37 21.67
C ASN A 760 -26.18 -17.61 22.74
N ALA A 761 -25.23 -18.26 23.43
CA ALA A 761 -24.31 -17.62 24.39
C ALA A 761 -23.53 -16.42 23.83
N PHE A 762 -23.30 -16.40 22.51
CA PHE A 762 -22.66 -15.27 21.83
C PHE A 762 -23.53 -14.00 21.88
N LEU A 763 -24.87 -14.14 21.74
CA LEU A 763 -25.82 -13.02 21.77
C LEU A 763 -25.79 -12.31 23.12
N LYS A 764 -25.69 -13.05 24.23
CA LYS A 764 -25.53 -12.43 25.56
C LYS A 764 -24.31 -11.52 25.63
N SER A 765 -23.16 -12.02 25.19
CA SER A 765 -21.89 -11.28 25.21
C SER A 765 -21.92 -10.08 24.27
N GLU A 766 -22.60 -10.21 23.13
CA GLU A 766 -22.75 -9.16 22.13
C GLU A 766 -23.69 -8.04 22.60
N ILE A 767 -24.86 -8.40 23.15
CA ILE A 767 -25.79 -7.44 23.77
C ILE A 767 -25.09 -6.71 24.92
N GLU A 768 -24.41 -7.41 25.82
CA GLU A 768 -23.65 -6.78 26.91
C GLU A 768 -22.52 -5.89 26.38
N GLY A 769 -21.87 -6.27 25.27
CA GLY A 769 -20.85 -5.49 24.59
C GLY A 769 -21.38 -4.16 24.03
N HIS A 770 -22.50 -4.19 23.33
CA HIS A 770 -23.18 -3.00 22.80
C HIS A 770 -23.69 -2.10 23.93
N LEU A 771 -24.29 -2.67 24.98
CA LEU A 771 -24.75 -1.90 26.13
C LEU A 771 -23.59 -1.25 26.89
N ASN A 772 -22.46 -1.94 27.06
CA ASN A 772 -21.29 -1.37 27.73
C ASN A 772 -20.64 -0.26 26.87
N THR A 773 -20.64 -0.40 25.55
CA THR A 773 -20.15 0.63 24.63
C THR A 773 -21.07 1.86 24.67
N ALA A 774 -22.38 1.67 24.56
CA ALA A 774 -23.36 2.75 24.70
C ALA A 774 -23.31 3.42 26.09
N ARG A 775 -23.07 2.64 27.16
CA ARG A 775 -22.82 3.17 28.52
C ARG A 775 -21.55 4.02 28.59
N SER A 776 -20.46 3.57 27.97
CA SER A 776 -19.21 4.33 27.92
C SER A 776 -19.36 5.64 27.14
N LEU A 777 -20.15 5.64 26.07
CA LEU A 777 -20.50 6.85 25.32
C LEU A 777 -21.37 7.81 26.17
N SER A 778 -22.22 7.27 27.05
CA SER A 778 -23.05 8.06 27.98
C SER A 778 -22.32 8.52 29.25
N GLY A 779 -21.09 8.08 29.48
CA GLY A 779 -20.37 8.26 30.74
C GLY A 779 -20.03 9.72 31.08
N ASP A 780 -19.69 10.57 30.10
CA ASP A 780 -19.01 11.84 30.41
C ASP A 780 -19.41 13.08 29.58
N PHE A 781 -20.28 12.97 28.59
CA PHE A 781 -20.59 14.10 27.70
C PHE A 781 -21.93 14.74 28.03
N LYS A 782 -21.95 15.60 29.05
CA LYS A 782 -22.93 16.70 29.13
C LYS A 782 -22.43 17.82 28.22
N SER A 783 -23.32 18.62 27.64
CA SER A 783 -22.96 19.93 27.09
C SER A 783 -22.13 20.65 28.15
N LYS A 784 -20.83 20.70 27.95
CA LYS A 784 -19.94 21.41 28.85
C LYS A 784 -19.75 22.75 28.21
N ASP A 785 -20.54 23.71 28.69
CA ASP A 785 -20.04 25.07 28.76
C ASP A 785 -18.74 24.95 29.58
N SER A 786 -17.62 25.14 28.90
CA SER A 786 -16.29 25.04 29.50
C SER A 786 -15.66 26.40 29.41
N LYS A 787 -15.11 26.87 30.51
CA LYS A 787 -14.35 28.11 30.52
C LYS A 787 -12.97 27.86 29.95
N ILE A 788 -12.63 28.58 28.88
CA ILE A 788 -11.34 28.44 28.20
C ILE A 788 -10.49 29.67 28.45
N ASP A 789 -9.30 29.46 29.00
CA ASP A 789 -8.31 30.48 29.26
C ASP A 789 -7.41 30.66 28.04
N PHE A 790 -7.40 31.86 27.49
CA PHE A 790 -6.47 32.32 26.47
C PHE A 790 -5.37 33.18 27.11
N TYR A 791 -4.12 32.90 26.76
CA TYR A 791 -2.95 33.62 27.27
C TYR A 791 -1.75 33.45 26.34
N VAL A 792 -0.76 34.33 26.48
CA VAL A 792 0.57 34.15 25.87
C VAL A 792 1.48 33.44 26.88
N SER A 793 2.19 32.40 26.44
CA SER A 793 3.13 31.68 27.31
C SER A 793 4.38 32.51 27.62
N THR A 794 4.59 32.81 28.89
CA THR A 794 5.89 33.29 29.42
C THR A 794 6.85 32.15 29.74
N ASP A 795 6.34 30.91 29.81
CA ASP A 795 7.18 29.74 30.00
C ASP A 795 7.89 29.39 28.69
N VAL A 796 9.21 29.59 28.71
CA VAL A 796 10.11 29.32 27.60
C VAL A 796 10.07 27.85 27.20
N ILE A 797 9.96 26.93 28.17
CA ILE A 797 9.88 25.50 27.90
C ILE A 797 8.53 25.12 27.31
N GLU A 798 7.43 25.66 27.86
CA GLU A 798 6.09 25.50 27.29
C GLU A 798 6.05 25.95 25.82
N SER A 799 6.66 27.11 25.52
CA SER A 799 6.76 27.61 24.15
C SER A 799 7.58 26.68 23.25
N LEU A 800 8.72 26.16 23.71
CA LEU A 800 9.51 25.17 22.95
C LEU A 800 8.72 23.88 22.64
N GLN A 801 7.74 23.53 23.48
CA GLN A 801 6.90 22.34 23.34
C GLN A 801 5.64 22.54 22.48
N MET A 802 5.46 23.71 21.88
CA MET A 802 4.29 24.04 21.06
C MET A 802 4.01 23.01 19.95
N GLY A 803 5.06 22.37 19.43
CA GLY A 803 4.93 21.35 18.41
C GLY A 803 4.44 20.01 18.95
N GLN A 804 4.88 19.64 20.15
CA GLN A 804 4.59 18.37 20.81
C GLN A 804 3.13 18.31 21.29
N PHE A 805 2.60 19.41 21.84
CA PHE A 805 1.20 19.46 22.29
C PHE A 805 0.18 19.26 21.17
N PHE A 806 0.55 19.61 19.93
CA PHE A 806 -0.34 19.58 18.76
C PHE A 806 0.14 18.62 17.66
N ASN A 807 1.15 17.78 17.92
CA ASN A 807 1.74 16.84 16.94
C ASN A 807 2.06 17.48 15.57
N SER A 808 2.62 18.70 15.59
CA SER A 808 2.88 19.48 14.38
C SER A 808 4.34 19.39 13.93
N CYS A 809 4.61 19.89 12.71
CA CYS A 809 5.96 19.95 12.14
C CYS A 809 6.95 20.75 12.99
N LEU A 810 6.47 21.55 13.95
CA LEU A 810 7.24 22.36 14.88
C LEU A 810 7.77 21.56 16.08
N SER A 811 7.43 20.28 16.21
CA SER A 811 8.00 19.43 17.25
C SER A 811 9.52 19.35 17.11
N LEU A 812 10.22 19.33 18.24
CA LEU A 812 11.67 19.08 18.27
C LEU A 812 12.00 17.61 17.91
N SER A 813 11.06 16.68 18.06
CA SER A 813 11.22 15.24 17.79
C SER A 813 10.40 14.74 16.59
N LYS A 814 10.97 13.80 15.81
CA LYS A 814 10.29 13.17 14.67
C LYS A 814 9.17 12.22 15.09
N ASN A 815 9.21 11.67 16.30
CA ASN A 815 8.12 10.87 16.85
C ASN A 815 6.79 11.63 16.93
N HIS A 816 6.83 12.96 16.85
CA HIS A 816 5.67 13.84 16.75
C HIS A 816 5.64 14.61 15.42
N ASN A 817 6.18 14.02 14.34
CA ASN A 817 6.22 14.57 12.98
C ASN A 817 7.03 15.87 12.78
N GLY A 818 7.95 16.19 13.68
CA GLY A 818 8.72 17.43 13.65
C GLY A 818 9.84 17.48 12.60
N CYS A 819 9.64 18.21 11.49
CA CYS A 819 10.68 18.54 10.51
C CYS A 819 11.23 19.97 10.66
N ASN A 820 10.48 20.86 11.32
CA ASN A 820 10.75 22.29 11.49
C ASN A 820 10.96 22.68 12.96
N GLY A 821 11.45 21.77 13.82
CA GLY A 821 11.60 22.03 15.26
C GLY A 821 12.45 23.26 15.62
N TRP A 822 13.39 23.64 14.76
CA TRP A 822 14.19 24.88 14.90
C TRP A 822 13.32 26.14 14.97
N ALA A 823 12.15 26.13 14.31
CA ALA A 823 11.16 27.19 14.33
C ALA A 823 10.64 27.50 15.73
N SER A 824 10.40 26.46 16.54
CA SER A 824 9.93 26.62 17.92
C SER A 824 10.96 27.34 18.77
N ILE A 825 12.25 27.17 18.46
CA ILE A 825 13.37 27.84 19.13
C ILE A 825 13.36 29.33 18.77
N VAL A 826 13.29 29.65 17.46
CA VAL A 826 13.24 31.03 16.96
C VAL A 826 12.01 31.78 17.51
N GLN A 827 10.85 31.13 17.51
CA GLN A 827 9.59 31.69 18.01
C GLN A 827 9.65 32.00 19.51
N THR A 828 10.45 31.26 20.28
CA THR A 828 10.60 31.45 21.73
C THR A 828 11.70 32.47 22.06
N TYR A 829 12.72 32.57 21.22
CA TYR A 829 13.91 33.40 21.46
C TYR A 829 13.71 34.88 21.11
N ASN A 830 12.89 35.19 20.10
CA ASN A 830 12.73 36.55 19.56
C ASN A 830 11.57 37.31 20.21
N SER A 831 11.83 38.54 20.66
CA SER A 831 10.86 39.42 21.32
C SER A 831 9.66 39.85 20.46
N ASN A 832 9.79 39.83 19.13
CA ASN A 832 8.68 40.12 18.22
C ASN A 832 7.84 38.89 17.88
N MET A 833 8.04 37.76 18.54
CA MET A 833 7.33 36.51 18.30
C MET A 833 6.75 36.00 19.61
N ASN A 834 5.54 35.45 19.58
CA ASN A 834 4.96 34.78 20.74
C ASN A 834 3.99 33.64 20.34
N VAL A 835 3.54 32.88 21.33
CA VAL A 835 2.52 31.85 21.13
C VAL A 835 1.37 32.10 22.08
N ILE A 836 0.17 32.19 21.52
CA ILE A 836 -1.08 32.23 22.27
C ILE A 836 -1.58 30.80 22.41
N TYR A 837 -1.86 30.39 23.65
CA TYR A 837 -2.49 29.12 23.98
C TYR A 837 -3.92 29.31 24.45
N ALA A 838 -4.74 28.29 24.21
CA ALA A 838 -6.04 28.12 24.81
C ALA A 838 -6.02 26.83 25.67
N ARG A 839 -6.34 26.96 26.96
CA ARG A 839 -6.42 25.83 27.89
C ARG A 839 -7.80 25.69 28.50
N ASP A 840 -8.23 24.45 28.70
CA ASP A 840 -9.44 24.15 29.47
C ASP A 840 -9.21 24.27 30.99
N GLU A 841 -10.29 24.18 31.76
CA GLU A 841 -10.26 24.24 33.22
C GLU A 841 -9.43 23.12 33.87
N GLN A 842 -9.16 22.03 33.14
CA GLN A 842 -8.33 20.92 33.58
C GLN A 842 -6.84 21.14 33.23
N GLY A 843 -6.52 22.24 32.54
CA GLY A 843 -5.17 22.60 32.14
C GLY A 843 -4.70 21.92 30.84
N ASN A 844 -5.59 21.27 30.09
CA ASN A 844 -5.23 20.66 28.81
C ASN A 844 -5.11 21.72 27.71
N TYR A 845 -4.14 21.53 26.83
CA TYR A 845 -3.97 22.36 25.63
C TYR A 845 -5.02 22.01 24.58
N ILE A 846 -5.92 22.94 24.33
CA ILE A 846 -7.00 22.76 23.37
C ILE A 846 -6.93 23.70 22.18
N GLY A 847 -6.07 24.72 22.23
CA GLY A 847 -5.87 25.62 21.10
C GLY A 847 -4.50 26.31 21.12
N ARG A 848 -4.01 26.68 19.93
CA ARG A 848 -2.78 27.46 19.77
C ARG A 848 -2.79 28.32 18.50
N ASN A 849 -2.25 29.54 18.61
CA ASN A 849 -1.91 30.42 17.50
C ASN A 849 -0.51 31.03 17.69
N ARG A 850 0.32 31.08 16.64
CA ARG A 850 1.59 31.83 16.68
C ARG A 850 1.38 33.23 16.15
N THR A 851 1.98 34.22 16.79
CA THR A 851 1.95 35.61 16.31
C THR A 851 3.35 36.18 16.11
N VAL A 852 3.45 37.17 15.21
CA VAL A 852 4.65 37.94 14.96
C VAL A 852 4.32 39.42 14.80
N LEU A 853 5.07 40.28 15.46
CA LEU A 853 4.93 41.72 15.35
C LEU A 853 5.64 42.21 14.07
N THR A 854 4.90 42.90 13.21
CA THR A 854 5.36 43.41 11.91
C THR A 854 5.31 44.94 11.86
N ASN A 855 5.82 45.53 10.79
CA ASN A 855 5.76 46.98 10.61
C ASN A 855 4.33 47.54 10.43
N GLN A 856 3.34 46.72 10.12
CA GLN A 856 1.92 47.08 9.88
C GLN A 856 0.94 46.55 10.94
N GLY A 857 1.37 45.61 11.79
CA GLY A 857 0.48 44.96 12.75
C GLY A 857 1.00 43.61 13.26
N ILE A 858 0.19 42.93 14.07
CA ILE A 858 0.45 41.59 14.60
C ILE A 858 -0.06 40.56 13.60
N LEU A 859 0.84 39.86 12.90
CA LEU A 859 0.48 38.79 11.97
C LEU A 859 0.26 37.48 12.73
N THR A 860 -0.80 36.75 12.38
CA THR A 860 -1.16 35.43 12.93
C THR A 860 -0.89 34.30 11.94
N THR A 861 -0.81 33.06 12.44
CA THR A 861 -0.65 31.83 11.65
C THR A 861 -1.90 30.95 11.67
N GLN A 862 -1.80 29.74 11.11
CA GLN A 862 -2.84 28.71 11.23
C GLN A 862 -3.22 28.46 12.70
N PHE A 863 -4.53 28.39 12.95
CA PHE A 863 -5.10 27.98 14.23
C PHE A 863 -5.06 26.46 14.38
N TYR A 864 -4.54 26.00 15.51
CA TYR A 864 -4.54 24.59 15.88
C TYR A 864 -5.51 24.40 17.02
N GLU A 865 -6.46 23.46 16.88
CA GLU A 865 -7.46 23.16 17.90
C GLU A 865 -7.47 21.64 18.17
N ASN A 866 -7.34 21.28 19.44
CA ASN A 866 -7.37 19.92 19.93
C ASN A 866 -8.54 19.79 20.90
N GLY A 867 -9.62 19.12 20.50
CA GLY A 867 -10.72 18.83 21.42
C GLY A 867 -12.09 18.97 20.78
N THR A 868 -13.11 18.97 21.64
CA THR A 868 -14.53 18.93 21.25
C THR A 868 -15.22 20.29 21.35
N LEU A 869 -14.47 21.34 21.69
CA LEU A 869 -14.93 22.70 21.93
C LEU A 869 -14.73 23.56 20.68
N ASN A 870 -15.69 24.43 20.37
CA ASN A 870 -15.58 25.35 19.23
C ASN A 870 -14.91 26.66 19.68
N LEU A 871 -13.64 26.88 19.33
CA LEU A 871 -12.89 28.06 19.77
C LEU A 871 -13.00 29.23 18.79
N GLU A 872 -13.67 29.08 17.65
CA GLU A 872 -13.67 30.04 16.55
C GLU A 872 -14.06 31.46 17.01
N ASP A 873 -15.19 31.57 17.72
CA ASP A 873 -15.65 32.86 18.25
C ASP A 873 -14.72 33.42 19.32
N SER A 874 -14.18 32.56 20.17
CA SER A 874 -13.32 32.96 21.29
C SER A 874 -11.96 33.45 20.80
N TRP A 875 -11.42 32.85 19.72
CA TRP A 875 -10.23 33.33 19.03
C TRP A 875 -10.41 34.75 18.51
N ILE A 876 -11.49 35.04 17.77
CA ILE A 876 -11.73 36.39 17.25
C ILE A 876 -11.92 37.40 18.39
N SER A 877 -12.63 37.03 19.45
CA SER A 877 -12.81 37.89 20.62
C SER A 877 -11.48 38.15 21.35
N TYR A 878 -10.67 37.11 21.57
CA TYR A 878 -9.34 37.25 22.18
C TYR A 878 -8.41 38.11 21.34
N LEU A 879 -8.34 37.88 20.03
CA LEU A 879 -7.48 38.65 19.13
C LEU A 879 -7.91 40.12 19.05
N THR A 880 -9.20 40.41 19.18
CA THR A 880 -9.71 41.78 19.29
C THR A 880 -9.25 42.44 20.59
N ASP A 881 -9.42 41.76 21.73
CA ASP A 881 -8.94 42.25 23.03
C ASP A 881 -7.41 42.44 23.02
N PHE A 882 -6.69 41.53 22.37
CA PHE A 882 -5.24 41.55 22.23
C PHE A 882 -4.77 42.72 21.36
N ALA A 883 -5.42 42.97 20.21
CA ALA A 883 -5.15 44.12 19.35
C ALA A 883 -5.26 45.45 20.13
N ASN A 884 -6.34 45.60 20.89
CA ASN A 884 -6.60 46.79 21.70
C ASN A 884 -5.56 46.95 22.83
N ALA A 885 -5.20 45.86 23.50
CA ALA A 885 -4.25 45.91 24.62
C ALA A 885 -2.82 46.23 24.16
N VAL A 886 -2.41 45.70 23.01
CA VAL A 886 -1.08 45.95 22.43
C VAL A 886 -1.00 47.32 21.75
N GLY A 887 -2.14 47.89 21.34
CA GLY A 887 -2.20 49.13 20.56
C GLY A 887 -1.74 48.91 19.11
N SER A 888 -2.07 47.75 18.53
CA SER A 888 -1.68 47.39 17.17
C SER A 888 -2.74 46.51 16.52
N ASP A 889 -2.96 46.70 15.22
CA ASP A 889 -3.89 45.88 14.44
C ASP A 889 -3.45 44.42 14.42
N VAL A 890 -4.41 43.49 14.37
CA VAL A 890 -4.16 42.05 14.19
C VAL A 890 -4.52 41.65 12.77
N ILE A 891 -3.55 41.05 12.08
CA ILE A 891 -3.62 40.64 10.68
C ILE A 891 -3.82 39.12 10.62
N LEU A 892 -4.91 38.70 10.00
CA LEU A 892 -5.29 37.31 9.81
C LEU A 892 -5.31 36.94 8.33
N PRO A 893 -4.36 36.12 7.85
CA PRO A 893 -4.40 35.62 6.48
C PRO A 893 -5.65 34.78 6.21
N LYS A 894 -6.36 35.05 5.12
CA LYS A 894 -7.61 34.35 4.75
C LYS A 894 -7.42 32.84 4.61
N THR A 895 -6.24 32.39 4.19
CA THR A 895 -5.86 30.97 4.10
C THR A 895 -5.99 30.21 5.43
N PHE A 896 -5.92 30.90 6.57
CA PHE A 896 -5.95 30.31 7.90
C PHE A 896 -7.29 30.42 8.63
N ILE A 897 -8.28 31.06 8.02
CA ILE A 897 -9.57 31.33 8.64
C ILE A 897 -10.50 30.12 8.49
N PHE A 898 -11.05 29.64 9.60
CA PHE A 898 -12.11 28.63 9.58
C PHE A 898 -13.43 29.21 9.06
N LYS A 899 -14.32 28.33 8.60
CA LYS A 899 -15.58 28.73 7.95
C LYS A 899 -16.46 29.61 8.84
N ASN A 900 -16.53 29.37 10.15
CA ASN A 900 -17.38 30.18 11.04
C ASN A 900 -16.67 31.44 11.54
N MET A 901 -15.33 31.44 11.64
CA MET A 901 -14.54 32.65 11.88
C MET A 901 -14.79 33.72 10.81
N ALA A 902 -14.92 33.33 9.54
CA ALA A 902 -15.14 34.25 8.42
C ALA A 902 -16.42 35.09 8.60
N SER A 903 -17.53 34.47 9.02
CA SER A 903 -18.81 35.19 9.22
C SER A 903 -18.74 36.24 10.32
N LYS A 904 -18.00 35.95 11.40
CA LYS A 904 -17.77 36.91 12.49
C LYS A 904 -16.83 38.03 12.07
N LEU A 905 -15.79 37.71 11.29
CA LEU A 905 -14.90 38.72 10.71
C LEU A 905 -15.66 39.65 9.75
N ASP A 906 -16.50 39.11 8.87
CA ASP A 906 -17.35 39.90 7.97
C ASP A 906 -18.27 40.85 8.75
N LYS A 907 -18.85 40.37 9.86
CA LYS A 907 -19.63 41.23 10.76
C LYS A 907 -18.78 42.35 11.39
N LEU A 908 -17.55 42.06 11.81
CA LEU A 908 -16.64 43.11 12.30
C LEU A 908 -16.26 44.12 11.20
N VAL A 909 -16.20 43.69 9.94
CA VAL A 909 -16.03 44.57 8.78
C VAL A 909 -17.24 45.50 8.62
N GLU A 910 -18.46 44.97 8.70
CA GLU A 910 -19.70 45.76 8.67
C GLU A 910 -19.77 46.77 9.83
N GLU A 911 -19.29 46.39 11.02
CA GLU A 911 -19.20 47.26 12.20
C GLU A 911 -18.05 48.28 12.13
N GLY A 912 -17.22 48.25 11.08
CA GLY A 912 -16.06 49.14 10.90
C GLY A 912 -14.86 48.83 11.81
N LYS A 913 -14.93 47.72 12.57
CA LYS A 913 -13.90 47.24 13.50
C LYS A 913 -12.87 46.33 12.86
N ALA A 914 -13.14 45.85 11.64
CA ALA A 914 -12.18 45.15 10.80
C ALA A 914 -12.26 45.67 9.36
N TYR A 915 -11.32 45.24 8.52
CA TYR A 915 -11.42 45.36 7.07
C TYR A 915 -10.79 44.14 6.39
N SER A 916 -11.12 43.90 5.14
CA SER A 916 -10.48 42.89 4.29
C SER A 916 -9.65 43.60 3.23
N GLU A 917 -8.45 43.08 2.95
CA GLU A 917 -7.58 43.58 1.90
C GLU A 917 -6.92 42.41 1.17
N ASP A 918 -6.87 42.50 -0.16
CA ASP A 918 -6.22 41.51 -1.00
C ASP A 918 -4.79 41.98 -1.35
N GLN A 919 -3.83 41.05 -1.40
CA GLN A 919 -2.40 41.36 -1.60
C GLN A 919 -1.81 42.37 -0.59
N PHE A 920 -2.22 42.27 0.68
CA PHE A 920 -1.70 43.11 1.75
C PHE A 920 -0.21 42.88 1.95
N LYS A 921 0.58 43.97 1.89
CA LYS A 921 2.04 43.93 1.99
C LYS A 921 2.52 44.35 3.36
N MET A 922 3.37 43.52 3.97
CA MET A 922 3.99 43.80 5.27
C MET A 922 5.46 43.38 5.27
N SER A 923 6.24 43.95 6.18
CA SER A 923 7.66 43.65 6.36
C SER A 923 7.95 43.29 7.81
N VAL A 924 8.75 42.25 8.00
CA VAL A 924 9.05 41.72 9.34
C VAL A 924 10.54 41.78 9.62
N LYS A 925 10.89 42.37 10.77
CA LYS A 925 12.28 42.50 11.23
C LYS A 925 12.74 41.23 11.93
N CYS A 926 13.13 40.20 11.17
CA CYS A 926 13.93 39.08 11.65
C CYS A 926 14.44 38.24 10.46
N PRO A 927 15.77 38.04 10.32
CA PRO A 927 16.35 37.28 9.21
C PRO A 927 16.01 35.78 9.24
N GLU A 928 15.55 35.25 10.38
CA GLU A 928 15.31 33.81 10.64
C GLU A 928 13.82 33.41 10.54
N ILE A 929 13.02 34.23 9.86
CA ILE A 929 11.55 34.13 9.79
C ILE A 929 11.00 33.05 8.84
N GLY A 930 11.88 32.32 8.14
CA GLY A 930 11.51 31.22 7.25
C GLY A 930 10.44 30.21 7.76
N PRO A 931 10.30 29.91 9.08
CA PRO A 931 9.35 28.90 9.52
C PRO A 931 7.97 29.45 9.95
N PHE A 932 7.75 30.77 9.83
CA PHE A 932 6.42 31.36 9.95
C PHE A 932 5.61 31.17 8.65
N PHE A 933 6.29 30.90 7.52
CA PHE A 933 5.72 31.00 6.17
C PHE A 933 5.57 29.67 5.41
N THR A 934 6.06 28.56 5.97
CA THR A 934 5.82 27.21 5.43
C THR A 934 4.33 26.80 5.45
N ASP A 935 3.47 27.62 6.05
CA ASP A 935 2.03 27.39 6.19
C ASP A 935 1.22 27.96 4.99
N GLY A 936 1.87 28.48 3.93
CA GLY A 936 1.17 28.88 2.69
C GLY A 936 1.05 30.39 2.44
N LEU A 937 1.98 31.19 2.97
CA LEU A 937 2.11 32.63 2.68
C LEU A 937 3.15 32.87 1.57
N ILE A 938 2.92 33.83 0.68
CA ILE A 938 3.81 34.16 -0.45
C ILE A 938 4.86 35.19 0.00
N ILE A 939 6.14 34.92 -0.33
CA ILE A 939 7.28 35.81 -0.05
C ILE A 939 7.76 36.41 -1.39
N ASP A 940 7.78 37.73 -1.49
CA ASP A 940 8.06 38.44 -2.75
C ASP A 940 9.56 38.47 -3.11
N ASN A 941 10.48 38.05 -2.23
CA ASN A 941 11.94 38.07 -2.47
C ASN A 941 12.70 36.92 -1.77
N ILE A 942 12.81 35.76 -2.41
CA ILE A 942 13.78 34.71 -2.02
C ILE A 942 14.91 34.71 -3.05
N TYR A 943 15.94 35.53 -2.83
CA TYR A 943 17.24 35.31 -3.48
C TYR A 943 18.21 34.69 -2.48
N GLU A 944 18.83 33.59 -2.91
CA GLU A 944 19.85 32.84 -2.18
C GLU A 944 20.90 33.76 -1.54
N ASN A 945 21.13 33.59 -0.23
CA ASN A 945 22.30 34.01 0.55
C ASN A 945 22.37 35.40 1.21
N ASP A 946 21.36 36.28 1.15
CA ASP A 946 21.41 37.53 1.93
C ASP A 946 20.54 37.49 3.19
N PHE A 947 21.19 37.45 4.36
CA PHE A 947 20.62 37.82 5.65
C PHE A 947 20.23 39.31 5.60
N ARG A 948 19.07 39.63 5.02
CA ARG A 948 18.48 40.97 5.12
C ARG A 948 17.81 41.12 6.48
N ASP A 949 17.90 42.31 7.06
CA ASP A 949 17.26 42.63 8.35
C ASP A 949 15.72 42.56 8.30
N HIS A 950 15.15 42.48 7.08
CA HIS A 950 13.71 42.49 6.82
C HIS A 950 13.29 41.48 5.74
N GLN A 951 12.12 40.85 5.93
CA GLN A 951 11.45 40.01 4.93
C GLN A 951 10.06 40.58 4.59
N ASP A 952 9.74 40.68 3.29
CA ASP A 952 8.46 41.20 2.80
C ASP A 952 7.49 40.08 2.44
N ILE A 953 6.23 40.21 2.87
CA ILE A 953 5.15 39.22 2.72
C ILE A 953 3.97 39.87 1.98
N SER A 954 3.32 39.11 1.11
CA SER A 954 2.08 39.50 0.42
C SER A 954 1.03 38.40 0.53
N CYS A 955 -0.16 38.72 1.06
CA CYS A 955 -1.29 37.78 1.16
C CYS A 955 -2.64 38.47 1.31
N ASP A 956 -3.73 37.74 1.06
CA ASP A 956 -5.08 38.24 1.32
C ASP A 956 -5.41 38.08 2.80
N VAL A 957 -5.93 39.14 3.42
CA VAL A 957 -6.08 39.22 4.88
C VAL A 957 -7.44 39.78 5.30
N TYR A 958 -7.84 39.42 6.52
CA TYR A 958 -8.67 40.25 7.37
C TYR A 958 -7.77 40.99 8.38
N VAL A 959 -8.05 42.26 8.64
CA VAL A 959 -7.35 43.07 9.63
C VAL A 959 -8.35 43.52 10.69
N ILE A 960 -8.16 43.06 11.93
CA ILE A 960 -8.90 43.54 13.10
C ILE A 960 -8.23 44.83 13.58
N LYS A 961 -8.98 45.92 13.60
CA LYS A 961 -8.47 47.22 14.01
C LYS A 961 -8.38 47.29 15.53
N HIS A 962 -7.26 47.77 16.05
CA HIS A 962 -7.24 48.24 17.43
C HIS A 962 -8.07 49.53 17.55
N SER A 963 -8.78 49.66 18.67
CA SER A 963 -9.57 50.84 18.99
C SER A 963 -8.67 51.85 19.69
N TYR A 964 -8.59 53.07 19.14
CA TYR A 964 -7.92 54.22 19.77
C TYR A 964 -8.69 54.72 21.00
#